data_AF-A0A409WWE4-F1
#
_entry.id   AF-A0A409WWE4-F1
#
_cell.length_a   1.000
_cell.length_b   1.000
_cell.length_c   1.000
_cell.angle_alpha   90.00
_cell.angle_beta   90.00
_cell.angle_gamma   90.00
#
_symmetry.space_group_name_H-M   'P 1'
#
loop_
_entity.id
_entity.type
_entity.pdbx_description
1 polymer ?
#
loop_
_entity_poly.entity_id
_entity_poly.type
_entity_poly.pdbx_seq_one_letter_code
_entity_poly.pdbx_strand_id
1 'polypeptide(L)'
;MSPSRFKLAIFTASAILGTGFFLSRSNTSADVSSNSKTQVGCEATAWMGMHPWEQFSPSKDLVWKECAPDRQCARLIVPLNHSDPDGEEAVIALVRKPAAVPQDSELYRGPILFNPGGPGASGVDLILRPIADLLSTIVGPEFDLVSFDPRGISRSTPRISFFKTDIERSLFGYDDLPLANNTDEGIHRTLARAKVVGQLAAETDNGYLRHMNTDQTARDMLRIVEAYGRSKLQYWGLSCGTFTYVLGARYGTLLGATFASIFPDKIERMVLDGVADAEDYYAGKVDRWLTSLVDTDKVLDGFFIGCAEAGPESCEFWAPTADNIRQNLTNLFEHIRSRPMPIKADSVYGILDYTKLKKTIFTTLYKPYMYFPALSKALAELAAGNGTALYSLVPGRKTPVCSCDPSTPGPLFDIISDSTTAIQCNDGEYVSDDVQAAEDHFEGSMKVSQWGDLWARSRLGCIGWPKFPKTQFRGPFEGKTSHPILLIGNTADPVTPLWAARNMSRGFEGSVVLQQNSLGHCSFAAPSLCTQQHVRKYFLDGTLPPKGTVCEPISQPFPNSNSNWDLESQMAQAIFSEATLSAQDHKLLEAVVDLSKMDVVSGPFFRQVGISCGMNALLIDNVLVPLNHHDPEGDEAVIALVRKPAAVPEDSEFYRGPILFNPGGPGGSGVDLILGKAADQFSTIVGPGFDIVGFDPRGISRSTPHVSFFKTDIERSMWGYGGLSLVNNTDEAIYRTMARAKVVAQLAEETDSGYLRYMNTEQTARDMLRIVEAHGISKLQYWGFSYGTLLGATFASMFPDKIERMLIDGVVDAEDYYTGNGSASLVDTDKALDNFYMGCAEAGPEGCDFWAPTPDKIRQNLTKITQHIHSRPMPIKSGSTYGILDYAKLRKTIFTSLYSPFFSFPVLAKALAELAAGNGTSLYSMYPDQLVSECSCDPSTHLYDIVFDSTTAITCNDFDYVPDDAHKAGKHLEMMLKVTQWGELWSSLRFNCIGWPKLPRTRFRGPFVGKTSHPILLIGNTADPVTPLWAAKNMSRGFEGSVVLQQNSVGHCSISAPSLCTLQHVREYFQVGNLPPPGTVCEPIGKPFPDLALPSREAQAIVQASVTSQDHALYAAGLNLSQMRLVSRLW
;
A
#
# COMPACT_ATOMS: atom_id res chain seq x y z
N MET A 1 9.26 47.24 14.50
CA MET A 1 10.25 48.26 14.85
C MET A 1 11.02 47.77 16.08
N SER A 2 12.32 47.48 15.90
CA SER A 2 13.47 47.65 16.82
C SER A 2 13.22 48.07 18.29
N PRO A 3 14.15 47.85 19.26
CA PRO A 3 15.15 46.78 19.42
C PRO A 3 15.55 46.41 20.89
N SER A 4 16.35 45.33 20.99
CA SER A 4 17.60 45.13 21.77
C SER A 4 17.79 45.50 23.26
N ARG A 5 18.24 44.45 23.99
CA ARG A 5 19.49 44.29 24.80
C ARG A 5 19.79 45.21 26.00
N PHE A 6 20.33 44.58 27.06
CA PHE A 6 21.56 44.84 27.86
C PHE A 6 21.34 44.30 29.30
N LYS A 7 22.29 43.87 30.16
CA LYS A 7 23.70 43.43 30.20
C LYS A 7 24.03 43.14 31.69
N LEU A 8 25.18 42.49 31.96
CA LEU A 8 26.03 42.56 33.19
C LEU A 8 25.61 41.74 34.44
N ALA A 9 26.48 41.17 35.29
CA ALA A 9 27.96 41.04 35.44
C ALA A 9 28.25 40.04 36.61
N ILE A 10 29.21 39.09 36.63
CA ILE A 10 30.71 39.14 36.80
C ILE A 10 31.26 38.65 38.18
N PHE A 11 32.12 37.60 38.13
CA PHE A 11 33.39 37.24 38.86
C PHE A 11 33.38 36.90 40.38
N THR A 12 34.23 36.04 41.01
CA THR A 12 35.48 35.28 40.67
C THR A 12 35.84 34.29 41.81
N ALA A 13 36.62 33.22 41.55
CA ALA A 13 37.92 32.90 42.22
C ALA A 13 38.58 31.57 41.74
N SER A 14 39.92 31.58 41.73
CA SER A 14 40.92 30.66 41.17
C SER A 14 41.20 29.35 41.94
N ALA A 15 41.74 28.29 41.27
CA ALA A 15 43.16 27.84 41.30
C ALA A 15 43.42 26.30 41.12
N ILE A 16 44.21 25.95 40.08
CA ILE A 16 45.39 25.02 39.98
C ILE A 16 45.30 23.50 40.31
N LEU A 17 45.65 22.68 39.28
CA LEU A 17 46.59 21.51 39.18
C LEU A 17 46.02 20.54 38.11
N GLY A 18 46.62 20.20 36.96
CA GLY A 18 48.02 19.92 36.60
C GLY A 18 48.20 18.40 36.46
N THR A 19 48.08 17.79 35.26
CA THR A 19 49.13 17.13 34.44
C THR A 19 48.41 16.11 33.50
N GLY A 20 48.82 15.76 32.27
CA GLY A 20 49.95 16.11 31.43
C GLY A 20 49.76 15.52 30.01
N PHE A 21 50.25 16.24 29.01
CA PHE A 21 50.31 15.94 27.58
C PHE A 21 51.54 15.07 27.25
N PHE A 22 51.49 14.26 26.18
CA PHE A 22 52.61 14.14 25.24
C PHE A 22 52.11 13.92 23.81
N LEU A 23 52.50 14.83 22.92
CA LEU A 23 52.39 14.78 21.46
C LEU A 23 53.62 14.06 20.87
N SER A 24 53.45 13.35 19.76
CA SER A 24 54.42 13.47 18.65
C SER A 24 53.73 13.20 17.30
N ARG A 25 53.99 14.10 16.34
CA ARG A 25 53.71 13.97 14.90
C ARG A 25 54.97 13.41 14.23
N SER A 26 54.81 12.57 13.22
CA SER A 26 55.67 12.63 12.01
C SER A 26 54.98 11.98 10.80
N ASN A 27 55.06 12.67 9.66
CA ASN A 27 54.70 12.20 8.33
C ASN A 27 55.78 11.23 7.81
N THR A 28 55.38 10.20 7.05
CA THR A 28 56.07 9.76 5.82
C THR A 28 55.21 8.75 5.06
N SER A 29 55.18 8.95 3.74
CA SER A 29 54.60 8.12 2.69
C SER A 29 55.47 6.88 2.40
N ALA A 30 54.87 5.69 2.21
CA ALA A 30 55.22 4.71 1.17
C ALA A 30 54.49 3.37 1.34
N ASP A 31 54.03 2.86 0.19
CA ASP A 31 53.83 1.48 -0.23
C ASP A 31 53.00 0.47 0.58
N VAL A 32 51.90 0.10 -0.07
CA VAL A 32 51.13 -1.13 0.09
C VAL A 32 52.00 -2.31 -0.36
N SER A 33 52.29 -3.25 0.55
CA SER A 33 52.65 -4.62 0.16
C SER A 33 51.94 -5.64 1.05
N SER A 34 51.57 -6.71 0.35
CA SER A 34 50.69 -7.82 0.70
C SER A 34 51.13 -8.71 1.87
N ASN A 35 50.13 -9.40 2.43
CA ASN A 35 50.15 -10.65 3.20
C ASN A 35 50.44 -10.57 4.71
N SER A 36 49.38 -10.62 5.51
CA SER A 36 49.21 -11.74 6.44
C SER A 36 47.74 -11.96 6.78
N LYS A 37 47.27 -13.17 6.54
CA LYS A 37 45.99 -13.72 6.96
C LYS A 37 45.86 -13.62 8.49
N THR A 38 44.95 -12.78 8.96
CA THR A 38 44.31 -12.94 10.27
C THR A 38 42.82 -13.14 10.00
N GLN A 39 42.41 -14.41 10.07
CA GLN A 39 41.00 -14.77 10.24
C GLN A 39 40.52 -14.11 11.53
N VAL A 40 39.78 -13.01 11.41
CA VAL A 40 38.87 -12.57 12.46
C VAL A 40 37.64 -13.45 12.29
N GLY A 41 37.51 -14.43 13.18
CA GLY A 41 36.32 -15.27 13.25
C GLY A 41 35.11 -14.40 13.58
N CYS A 42 34.19 -14.29 12.64
CA CYS A 42 32.81 -13.93 12.95
C CYS A 42 32.18 -15.13 13.64
N GLU A 43 32.33 -15.25 14.96
CA GLU A 43 31.34 -16.00 15.74
C GLU A 43 30.05 -15.20 15.70
N ALA A 44 29.11 -15.70 14.89
CA ALA A 44 27.74 -15.25 14.92
C ALA A 44 27.18 -15.47 16.32
N THR A 45 26.96 -14.40 17.07
CA THR A 45 26.11 -14.45 18.26
C THR A 45 24.71 -14.82 17.79
N ALA A 46 24.36 -16.09 17.95
CA ALA A 46 23.03 -16.62 17.71
C ALA A 46 22.00 -15.77 18.45
N TRP A 47 21.02 -15.27 17.70
CA TRP A 47 19.84 -14.60 18.21
C TRP A 47 19.20 -15.44 19.32
N MET A 48 18.78 -14.79 20.42
CA MET A 48 18.26 -15.43 21.63
C MET A 48 17.21 -16.52 21.35
N GLY A 49 17.66 -17.77 21.32
CA GLY A 49 16.90 -18.96 21.71
C GLY A 49 16.12 -19.75 20.65
N MET A 50 15.80 -19.22 19.46
CA MET A 50 15.10 -20.01 18.42
C MET A 50 16.06 -20.59 17.38
N HIS A 51 16.23 -21.92 17.39
CA HIS A 51 16.83 -22.64 16.28
C HIS A 51 15.97 -22.48 15.01
N PRO A 52 16.55 -22.29 13.82
CA PRO A 52 15.79 -22.22 12.57
C PRO A 52 14.90 -23.46 12.41
N TRP A 53 13.60 -23.25 12.21
CA TRP A 53 12.60 -24.32 12.25
C TRP A 53 12.86 -25.42 11.21
N GLU A 54 13.46 -25.03 10.08
CA GLU A 54 13.85 -25.91 8.99
C GLU A 54 14.99 -26.88 9.37
N GLN A 55 15.74 -26.61 10.44
CA GLN A 55 16.79 -27.50 10.95
C GLN A 55 16.24 -28.72 11.72
N PHE A 56 14.97 -28.69 12.12
CA PHE A 56 14.32 -29.87 12.70
C PHE A 56 13.99 -30.86 11.58
N SER A 57 14.49 -32.09 11.67
CA SER A 57 14.14 -33.16 10.74
C SER A 57 12.69 -33.63 11.00
N PRO A 58 11.82 -33.69 9.99
CA PRO A 58 10.49 -34.31 10.12
C PRO A 58 10.59 -35.80 10.48
N SER A 59 9.65 -36.30 11.26
CA SER A 59 9.58 -37.70 11.67
C SER A 59 8.12 -38.18 11.76
N LYS A 60 7.90 -39.49 11.61
CA LYS A 60 6.59 -40.12 11.87
C LYS A 60 6.27 -40.22 13.36
N ASP A 61 7.31 -40.13 14.19
CA ASP A 61 7.23 -40.06 15.65
C ASP A 61 7.52 -38.64 16.16
N LEU A 62 6.99 -38.28 17.33
CA LEU A 62 7.27 -36.98 17.96
C LEU A 62 8.68 -36.94 18.56
N VAL A 63 9.61 -36.36 17.81
CA VAL A 63 10.98 -36.08 18.27
C VAL A 63 11.08 -34.63 18.73
N TRP A 64 10.96 -34.43 20.04
CA TRP A 64 11.03 -33.11 20.67
C TRP A 64 12.46 -32.62 20.81
N LYS A 65 12.70 -31.35 20.44
CA LYS A 65 13.97 -30.66 20.67
C LYS A 65 13.72 -29.29 21.27
N GLU A 66 14.64 -28.81 22.11
CA GLU A 66 14.58 -27.45 22.62
C GLU A 66 14.59 -26.44 21.46
N CYS A 67 13.67 -25.48 21.51
CA CYS A 67 13.52 -24.46 20.47
C CYS A 67 13.29 -23.06 21.04
N ALA A 68 13.01 -22.93 22.33
CA ALA A 68 13.03 -21.69 23.09
C ALA A 68 13.12 -22.06 24.59
N PRO A 69 13.44 -21.11 25.50
CA PRO A 69 13.49 -21.41 26.93
C PRO A 69 12.19 -22.07 27.42
N ASP A 70 12.31 -23.22 28.08
CA ASP A 70 11.21 -24.05 28.57
C ASP A 70 10.18 -24.43 27.48
N ARG A 71 10.61 -24.53 26.22
CA ARG A 71 9.77 -24.87 25.06
C ARG A 71 10.49 -25.83 24.13
N GLN A 72 9.76 -26.87 23.75
CA GLN A 72 10.22 -27.89 22.83
C GLN A 72 9.39 -27.89 21.56
N CYS A 73 10.03 -28.17 20.43
CA CYS A 73 9.41 -28.19 19.12
C CYS A 73 9.63 -29.53 18.43
N ALA A 74 8.69 -29.90 17.57
CA ALA A 74 8.73 -31.12 16.78
C ALA A 74 8.10 -30.90 15.39
N ARG A 75 8.44 -31.78 14.45
CA ARG A 75 7.88 -31.80 13.10
C ARG A 75 7.33 -33.20 12.81
N LEU A 76 6.01 -33.32 12.80
CA LEU A 76 5.31 -34.58 12.62
C LEU A 76 4.91 -34.78 11.16
N ILE A 77 5.28 -35.90 10.58
CA ILE A 77 4.85 -36.34 9.25
C ILE A 77 3.46 -36.97 9.37
N VAL A 78 2.51 -36.51 8.57
CA VAL A 78 1.16 -37.05 8.46
C VAL A 78 0.79 -37.23 6.98
N PRO A 79 -0.17 -38.12 6.64
CA PRO A 79 -0.69 -38.17 5.29
C PRO A 79 -1.34 -36.84 4.89
N LEU A 80 -1.03 -36.37 3.67
CA LEU A 80 -1.72 -35.24 3.07
C LEU A 80 -3.19 -35.59 2.83
N ASN A 81 -3.48 -36.83 2.43
CA ASN A 81 -4.83 -37.39 2.35
C ASN A 81 -4.95 -38.58 3.30
N HIS A 82 -5.72 -38.45 4.38
CA HIS A 82 -5.89 -39.56 5.33
C HIS A 82 -6.67 -40.75 4.79
N SER A 83 -7.38 -40.61 3.66
CA SER A 83 -7.99 -41.74 2.94
C SER A 83 -6.99 -42.50 2.07
N ASP A 84 -5.78 -41.97 1.90
CA ASP A 84 -4.66 -42.55 1.15
C ASP A 84 -3.36 -42.40 1.97
N PRO A 85 -3.19 -43.20 3.05
CA PRO A 85 -2.14 -43.01 4.04
C PRO A 85 -0.72 -43.25 3.52
N ASP A 86 -0.57 -43.91 2.37
CA ASP A 86 0.72 -44.18 1.71
C ASP A 86 1.03 -43.17 0.58
N GLY A 87 0.16 -42.17 0.40
CA GLY A 87 0.31 -41.12 -0.61
C GLY A 87 1.25 -39.99 -0.20
N GLU A 88 0.98 -38.79 -0.71
CA GLU A 88 1.76 -37.59 -0.36
C GLU A 88 1.67 -37.25 1.14
N GLU A 89 2.73 -36.65 1.66
CA GLU A 89 2.86 -36.32 3.09
C GLU A 89 2.73 -34.80 3.33
N ALA A 90 2.18 -34.44 4.49
CA ALA A 90 2.27 -33.12 5.07
C ALA A 90 3.15 -33.18 6.33
N VAL A 91 3.83 -32.08 6.63
CA VAL A 91 4.63 -31.93 7.85
C VAL A 91 3.99 -30.88 8.74
N ILE A 92 3.54 -31.31 9.91
CA ILE A 92 2.90 -30.47 10.92
C ILE A 92 3.97 -29.95 11.88
N ALA A 93 4.01 -28.65 12.05
CA ALA A 93 4.85 -27.98 13.02
C ALA A 93 4.17 -27.99 14.40
N LEU A 94 4.86 -28.48 15.43
CA LEU A 94 4.38 -28.53 16.80
C LEU A 94 5.32 -27.85 17.77
N VAL A 95 4.73 -27.35 18.85
CA VAL A 95 5.44 -26.83 20.01
C VAL A 95 4.76 -27.33 21.29
N ARG A 96 5.54 -27.55 22.33
CA ARG A 96 5.04 -27.81 23.67
C ARG A 96 5.77 -26.99 24.72
N LYS A 97 5.02 -26.59 25.75
CA LYS A 97 5.55 -26.31 27.08
C LYS A 97 5.35 -27.58 27.93
N PRO A 98 6.43 -28.26 28.34
CA PRO A 98 6.31 -29.45 29.16
C PRO A 98 5.61 -29.17 30.50
N ALA A 99 4.93 -30.18 31.04
CA ALA A 99 4.35 -30.17 32.37
C ALA A 99 5.44 -29.90 33.43
N ALA A 100 5.07 -29.23 34.52
CA ALA A 100 6.00 -29.01 35.63
C ALA A 100 6.22 -30.29 36.47
N VAL A 101 5.31 -31.26 36.35
CA VAL A 101 5.46 -32.58 36.95
C VAL A 101 6.19 -33.54 36.00
N PRO A 102 7.04 -34.45 36.51
CA PRO A 102 7.67 -35.48 35.68
C PRO A 102 6.65 -36.37 34.96
N GLN A 103 6.95 -36.82 33.74
CA GLN A 103 6.03 -37.64 32.93
C GLN A 103 5.73 -39.02 33.54
N ASP A 104 6.60 -39.53 34.40
CA ASP A 104 6.44 -40.78 35.16
C ASP A 104 5.69 -40.59 36.49
N SER A 105 5.33 -39.35 36.86
CA SER A 105 4.53 -39.04 38.04
C SER A 105 3.07 -39.48 37.88
N GLU A 106 2.46 -39.98 38.95
CA GLU A 106 1.01 -40.25 39.00
C GLU A 106 0.15 -38.98 38.82
N LEU A 107 0.74 -37.79 39.04
CA LEU A 107 0.07 -36.51 38.84
C LEU A 107 0.04 -36.10 37.36
N TYR A 108 0.87 -36.67 36.49
CA TYR A 108 0.94 -36.30 35.09
C TYR A 108 -0.31 -36.72 34.33
N ARG A 109 -0.96 -35.78 33.63
CA ARG A 109 -2.25 -36.00 32.96
C ARG A 109 -2.21 -35.98 31.44
N GLY A 110 -1.04 -35.78 30.83
CA GLY A 110 -0.86 -35.82 29.39
C GLY A 110 -0.99 -34.46 28.69
N PRO A 111 -1.05 -34.45 27.35
CA PRO A 111 -1.05 -33.22 26.56
C PRO A 111 -2.46 -32.65 26.38
N ILE A 112 -2.61 -31.34 26.58
CA ILE A 112 -3.76 -30.57 26.10
C ILE A 112 -3.36 -29.89 24.79
N LEU A 113 -4.09 -30.19 23.72
CA LEU A 113 -3.92 -29.53 22.43
C LEU A 113 -4.70 -28.20 22.42
N PHE A 114 -4.02 -27.11 22.06
CA PHE A 114 -4.60 -25.79 21.87
C PHE A 114 -4.66 -25.42 20.40
N ASN A 115 -5.70 -24.69 20.00
CA ASN A 115 -5.75 -24.01 18.71
C ASN A 115 -6.28 -22.58 18.90
N PRO A 116 -5.58 -21.54 18.41
CA PRO A 116 -5.97 -20.14 18.61
C PRO A 116 -7.12 -19.66 17.70
N GLY A 117 -7.54 -20.46 16.72
CA GLY A 117 -8.55 -20.06 15.75
C GLY A 117 -7.95 -19.48 14.47
N GLY A 118 -8.51 -18.37 13.97
CA GLY A 118 -8.23 -17.87 12.62
C GLY A 118 -9.41 -18.15 11.69
N PRO A 119 -9.39 -19.13 10.75
CA PRO A 119 -8.27 -20.02 10.41
C PRO A 119 -7.06 -19.24 9.87
N GLY A 120 -5.89 -19.87 9.82
CA GLY A 120 -4.64 -19.21 9.40
C GLY A 120 -3.75 -18.73 10.54
N ALA A 121 -4.23 -18.78 11.79
CA ALA A 121 -3.45 -18.43 12.98
C ALA A 121 -2.43 -19.52 13.33
N SER A 122 -1.22 -19.13 13.72
CA SER A 122 -0.17 -20.06 14.17
C SER A 122 -0.44 -20.51 15.61
N GLY A 123 -0.70 -21.81 15.80
CA GLY A 123 -0.73 -22.42 17.13
C GLY A 123 0.67 -22.51 17.75
N VAL A 124 1.70 -22.61 16.92
CA VAL A 124 3.08 -22.53 17.40
C VAL A 124 3.37 -21.20 18.09
N ASP A 125 3.00 -20.10 17.45
CA ASP A 125 3.19 -18.76 18.03
C ASP A 125 2.39 -18.56 19.32
N LEU A 126 1.23 -19.21 19.48
CA LEU A 126 0.45 -19.17 20.73
C LEU A 126 1.28 -19.68 21.92
N ILE A 127 2.01 -20.78 21.76
CA ILE A 127 2.73 -21.41 22.88
C ILE A 127 4.11 -20.82 23.10
N LEU A 128 4.74 -20.25 22.05
CA LEU A 128 6.01 -19.52 22.19
C LEU A 128 5.87 -18.21 22.98
N ARG A 129 4.64 -17.71 23.16
CA ARG A 129 4.35 -16.47 23.89
C ARG A 129 4.12 -16.71 25.39
N PRO A 130 4.25 -15.66 26.23
CA PRO A 130 3.96 -15.73 27.67
C PRO A 130 2.53 -16.21 28.01
N ILE A 131 1.59 -16.09 27.06
CA ILE A 131 0.22 -16.58 27.23
C ILE A 131 0.15 -18.07 27.60
N ALA A 132 1.11 -18.90 27.15
CA ALA A 132 1.17 -20.31 27.55
C ALA A 132 1.44 -20.49 29.04
N ASP A 133 2.17 -19.58 29.69
CA ASP A 133 2.42 -19.65 31.13
C ASP A 133 1.15 -19.33 31.93
N LEU A 134 0.32 -18.42 31.41
CA LEU A 134 -1.01 -18.12 31.97
C LEU A 134 -1.97 -19.30 31.78
N LEU A 135 -2.00 -19.90 30.57
CA LEU A 135 -2.81 -21.09 30.29
C LEU A 135 -2.38 -22.27 31.18
N SER A 136 -1.07 -22.46 31.39
CA SER A 136 -0.54 -23.49 32.29
C SER A 136 -0.95 -23.24 33.72
N THR A 137 -1.01 -21.96 34.14
CA THR A 137 -1.58 -21.59 35.43
C THR A 137 -3.05 -21.96 35.51
N ILE A 138 -3.85 -21.76 34.46
CA ILE A 138 -5.27 -22.12 34.45
C ILE A 138 -5.48 -23.63 34.57
N VAL A 139 -4.92 -24.43 33.65
CA VAL A 139 -5.20 -25.88 33.60
C VAL A 139 -4.50 -26.66 34.71
N GLY A 140 -3.35 -26.17 35.19
CA GLY A 140 -2.56 -26.81 36.24
C GLY A 140 -1.18 -27.28 35.76
N PRO A 141 -0.25 -27.56 36.70
CA PRO A 141 1.11 -28.02 36.40
C PRO A 141 1.19 -29.44 35.81
N GLU A 142 0.08 -30.19 35.80
CA GLU A 142 0.00 -31.61 35.44
C GLU A 142 0.01 -31.90 33.94
N PHE A 143 -0.16 -30.88 33.10
CA PHE A 143 -0.41 -31.03 31.67
C PHE A 143 0.75 -30.49 30.83
N ASP A 144 1.04 -31.18 29.74
CA ASP A 144 1.81 -30.58 28.65
C ASP A 144 0.89 -29.65 27.86
N LEU A 145 1.30 -28.41 27.65
CA LEU A 145 0.58 -27.49 26.77
C LEU A 145 1.15 -27.64 25.37
N VAL A 146 0.37 -28.26 24.49
CA VAL A 146 0.78 -28.57 23.12
C VAL A 146 -0.04 -27.73 22.16
N SER A 147 0.59 -27.17 21.14
CA SER A 147 -0.12 -26.60 20.01
C SER A 147 0.63 -26.90 18.72
N PHE A 148 -0.03 -26.65 17.60
CA PHE A 148 0.48 -26.97 16.28
C PHE A 148 0.00 -25.91 15.29
N ASP A 149 0.78 -25.70 14.24
CA ASP A 149 0.30 -25.01 13.06
C ASP A 149 -0.47 -26.02 12.20
N PRO A 150 -1.77 -25.83 11.94
CA PRO A 150 -2.48 -26.72 11.02
C PRO A 150 -1.80 -26.83 9.66
N ARG A 151 -2.07 -27.91 8.94
CA ARG A 151 -1.59 -28.10 7.55
C ARG A 151 -1.79 -26.83 6.71
N GLY A 152 -0.78 -26.43 5.96
CA GLY A 152 -0.83 -25.22 5.13
C GLY A 152 -0.56 -23.90 5.86
N ILE A 153 -0.56 -23.88 7.19
CA ILE A 153 -0.41 -22.66 8.00
C ILE A 153 1.04 -22.51 8.48
N SER A 154 1.56 -21.29 8.36
CA SER A 154 2.83 -20.84 8.96
C SER A 154 3.98 -21.84 8.74
N ARG A 155 4.41 -22.57 9.78
CA ARG A 155 5.59 -23.46 9.72
C ARG A 155 5.29 -24.86 9.15
N SER A 156 4.02 -25.21 8.97
CA SER A 156 3.61 -26.49 8.39
C SER A 156 3.72 -26.49 6.87
N THR A 157 4.10 -27.63 6.29
CA THR A 157 4.34 -27.77 4.84
C THR A 157 3.53 -28.92 4.24
N PRO A 158 3.06 -28.83 2.98
CA PRO A 158 3.22 -27.69 2.05
C PRO A 158 2.47 -26.44 2.53
N ARG A 159 3.05 -25.26 2.31
CA ARG A 159 2.55 -23.98 2.83
C ARG A 159 1.56 -23.35 1.85
N ILE A 160 0.49 -22.73 2.35
CA ILE A 160 -0.45 -21.97 1.53
C ILE A 160 0.16 -20.58 1.26
N SER A 161 0.45 -20.26 0.00
CA SER A 161 0.86 -18.92 -0.44
C SER A 161 0.47 -18.73 -1.89
N PHE A 162 -0.27 -17.66 -2.20
CA PHE A 162 -0.72 -17.37 -3.57
C PHE A 162 0.19 -16.36 -4.28
N PHE A 163 0.94 -15.59 -3.50
CA PHE A 163 1.87 -14.57 -3.97
C PHE A 163 3.31 -15.10 -3.90
N LYS A 164 4.20 -14.59 -4.76
CA LYS A 164 5.61 -14.99 -4.77
C LYS A 164 6.37 -14.34 -3.62
N THR A 165 6.03 -13.09 -3.28
CA THR A 165 6.70 -12.31 -2.23
C THR A 165 5.71 -11.65 -1.26
N ASP A 166 6.18 -11.31 -0.07
CA ASP A 166 5.37 -10.58 0.92
C ASP A 166 5.05 -9.14 0.48
N ILE A 167 5.90 -8.56 -0.37
CA ILE A 167 5.68 -7.23 -0.97
C ILE A 167 4.53 -7.30 -1.96
N GLU A 168 4.55 -8.29 -2.86
CA GLU A 168 3.44 -8.57 -3.77
C GLU A 168 2.10 -8.71 -3.02
N ARG A 169 2.09 -9.51 -1.94
CA ARG A 169 0.91 -9.70 -1.08
C ARG A 169 0.47 -8.39 -0.41
N SER A 170 1.42 -7.58 0.06
CA SER A 170 1.16 -6.32 0.76
C SER A 170 0.61 -5.24 -0.16
N LEU A 171 1.19 -5.06 -1.35
CA LEU A 171 0.74 -4.12 -2.36
C LEU A 171 -0.66 -4.50 -2.89
N PHE A 172 -0.88 -5.79 -3.20
CA PHE A 172 -2.23 -6.26 -3.55
C PHE A 172 -3.21 -6.06 -2.39
N GLY A 173 -2.76 -6.19 -1.14
CA GLY A 173 -3.52 -5.88 0.06
C GLY A 173 -3.90 -4.41 0.28
N TYR A 174 -3.08 -3.48 -0.20
CA TYR A 174 -3.26 -2.04 0.00
C TYR A 174 -4.27 -1.42 -0.97
N ASP A 175 -4.54 -2.09 -2.09
CA ASP A 175 -5.59 -1.73 -3.04
C ASP A 175 -7.02 -1.86 -2.42
N ASP A 176 -7.17 -2.32 -1.18
CA ASP A 176 -8.44 -2.75 -0.53
C ASP A 176 -9.17 -1.64 0.30
N LEU A 177 -8.97 -0.36 -0.01
CA LEU A 177 -9.27 0.73 0.96
C LEU A 177 -10.73 1.24 1.08
N PRO A 178 -11.65 1.20 0.10
CA PRO A 178 -13.05 1.55 0.37
C PRO A 178 -13.84 0.33 0.81
N LEU A 179 -14.74 0.46 1.81
CA LEU A 179 -15.79 -0.52 2.11
C LEU A 179 -16.65 -0.78 0.86
N ALA A 180 -17.23 -1.97 0.75
CA ALA A 180 -17.98 -2.35 -0.46
C ALA A 180 -19.23 -1.48 -0.72
N ASN A 181 -19.72 -0.76 0.30
CA ASN A 181 -20.80 0.23 0.21
C ASN A 181 -20.32 1.68 0.03
N ASN A 182 -19.02 1.95 0.03
CA ASN A 182 -18.50 3.32 -0.06
C ASN A 182 -18.31 3.81 -1.50
N THR A 183 -18.52 2.94 -2.50
CA THR A 183 -18.38 3.24 -3.92
C THR A 183 -19.43 2.45 -4.70
N ASP A 184 -19.95 3.01 -5.80
CA ASP A 184 -20.86 2.30 -6.73
C ASP A 184 -20.25 1.00 -7.26
N GLU A 185 -18.92 0.90 -7.33
CA GLU A 185 -18.19 -0.28 -7.81
C GLU A 185 -17.80 -1.28 -6.69
N GLY A 186 -18.13 -1.02 -5.42
CA GLY A 186 -17.43 -1.62 -4.27
C GLY A 186 -17.62 -3.14 -4.14
N ILE A 187 -18.84 -3.63 -4.39
CA ILE A 187 -19.14 -5.06 -4.44
C ILE A 187 -18.44 -5.69 -5.65
N HIS A 188 -18.55 -5.10 -6.84
CA HIS A 188 -17.93 -5.62 -8.05
C HIS A 188 -16.40 -5.69 -7.97
N ARG A 189 -15.78 -4.71 -7.31
CA ARG A 189 -14.34 -4.71 -7.03
C ARG A 189 -13.96 -5.83 -6.06
N THR A 190 -14.77 -6.10 -5.05
CA THR A 190 -14.61 -7.26 -4.14
C THR A 190 -14.66 -8.58 -4.93
N LEU A 191 -15.59 -8.69 -5.89
CA LEU A 191 -15.73 -9.86 -6.77
C LEU A 191 -14.52 -10.04 -7.70
N ALA A 192 -14.06 -8.97 -8.35
CA ALA A 192 -12.87 -9.00 -9.20
C ALA A 192 -11.64 -9.43 -8.38
N ARG A 193 -11.48 -8.87 -7.18
CA ARG A 193 -10.40 -9.25 -6.27
C ARG A 193 -10.42 -10.74 -5.94
N ALA A 194 -11.58 -11.26 -5.52
CA ALA A 194 -11.75 -12.66 -5.17
C ALA A 194 -11.38 -13.59 -6.34
N LYS A 195 -11.79 -13.23 -7.56
CA LYS A 195 -11.44 -13.98 -8.79
C LYS A 195 -9.93 -14.02 -9.04
N VAL A 196 -9.22 -12.91 -8.87
CA VAL A 196 -7.75 -12.88 -9.01
C VAL A 196 -7.09 -13.80 -7.97
N VAL A 197 -7.54 -13.73 -6.70
CA VAL A 197 -7.02 -14.61 -5.64
C VAL A 197 -7.30 -16.09 -5.95
N GLY A 198 -8.51 -16.43 -6.42
CA GLY A 198 -8.86 -17.78 -6.83
C GLY A 198 -8.03 -18.30 -8.00
N GLN A 199 -7.71 -17.45 -8.97
CA GLN A 199 -6.82 -17.79 -10.09
C GLN A 199 -5.38 -18.01 -9.62
N LEU A 200 -4.85 -17.13 -8.76
CA LEU A 200 -3.52 -17.30 -8.16
C LEU A 200 -3.44 -18.62 -7.37
N ALA A 201 -4.45 -18.90 -6.55
CA ALA A 201 -4.53 -20.14 -5.80
C ALA A 201 -4.53 -21.38 -6.71
N ALA A 202 -5.29 -21.35 -7.81
CA ALA A 202 -5.35 -22.43 -8.80
C ALA A 202 -3.99 -22.70 -9.47
N GLU A 203 -3.23 -21.63 -9.77
CA GLU A 203 -1.90 -21.76 -10.40
C GLU A 203 -0.83 -22.28 -9.45
N THR A 204 -0.95 -21.95 -8.16
CA THR A 204 -0.03 -22.46 -7.13
C THR A 204 -0.35 -23.88 -6.68
N ASP A 205 -1.56 -24.38 -6.95
CA ASP A 205 -2.00 -25.70 -6.51
C ASP A 205 -1.39 -26.82 -7.35
N ASN A 206 -0.54 -27.63 -6.73
CA ASN A 206 -0.01 -28.87 -7.31
C ASN A 206 -0.78 -30.13 -6.85
N GLY A 207 -1.96 -29.96 -6.24
CA GLY A 207 -2.81 -31.04 -5.73
C GLY A 207 -2.99 -31.01 -4.20
N TYR A 208 -2.19 -30.20 -3.50
CA TYR A 208 -2.24 -30.08 -2.05
C TYR A 208 -3.40 -29.23 -1.53
N LEU A 209 -3.83 -28.22 -2.29
CA LEU A 209 -4.72 -27.17 -1.78
C LEU A 209 -6.08 -27.74 -1.40
N ARG A 210 -6.59 -28.75 -2.12
CA ARG A 210 -7.85 -29.44 -1.79
C ARG A 210 -7.83 -30.13 -0.41
N HIS A 211 -6.65 -30.46 0.10
CA HIS A 211 -6.45 -31.13 1.39
C HIS A 211 -6.25 -30.13 2.54
N MET A 212 -6.24 -28.84 2.27
CA MET A 212 -6.16 -27.76 3.26
C MET A 212 -7.57 -27.41 3.77
N ASN A 213 -8.10 -28.27 4.63
CA ASN A 213 -9.45 -28.16 5.17
C ASN A 213 -9.52 -28.69 6.62
N THR A 214 -10.64 -28.42 7.28
CA THR A 214 -10.82 -28.75 8.71
C THR A 214 -10.93 -30.26 8.97
N ASP A 215 -11.56 -31.04 8.10
CA ASP A 215 -11.67 -32.51 8.26
C ASP A 215 -10.28 -33.15 8.33
N GLN A 216 -9.40 -32.81 7.40
CA GLN A 216 -8.06 -33.38 7.39
C GLN A 216 -7.22 -32.88 8.57
N THR A 217 -7.40 -31.62 8.98
CA THR A 217 -6.77 -31.10 10.20
C THR A 217 -7.24 -31.84 11.46
N ALA A 218 -8.53 -32.19 11.57
CA ALA A 218 -9.04 -32.99 12.68
C ALA A 218 -8.42 -34.39 12.70
N ARG A 219 -8.15 -34.99 11.54
CA ARG A 219 -7.41 -36.26 11.44
C ARG A 219 -5.95 -36.11 11.84
N ASP A 220 -5.32 -34.97 11.54
CA ASP A 220 -3.97 -34.66 12.04
C ASP A 220 -3.95 -34.59 13.56
N MET A 221 -4.95 -33.98 14.19
CA MET A 221 -5.06 -33.96 15.66
C MET A 221 -5.06 -35.37 16.23
N LEU A 222 -5.75 -36.32 15.59
CA LEU A 222 -5.74 -37.71 16.03
C LEU A 222 -4.33 -38.31 15.90
N ARG A 223 -3.63 -38.05 14.79
CA ARG A 223 -2.23 -38.50 14.62
C ARG A 223 -1.28 -37.90 15.64
N ILE A 224 -1.45 -36.63 16.00
CA ILE A 224 -0.66 -35.98 17.05
C ILE A 224 -0.87 -36.70 18.39
N VAL A 225 -2.12 -37.00 18.74
CA VAL A 225 -2.48 -37.71 19.98
C VAL A 225 -1.91 -39.14 19.99
N GLU A 226 -2.04 -39.86 18.87
CA GLU A 226 -1.48 -41.21 18.71
C GLU A 226 0.05 -41.22 18.81
N ALA A 227 0.73 -40.27 18.16
CA ALA A 227 2.18 -40.12 18.21
C ALA A 227 2.68 -39.69 19.60
N TYR A 228 1.81 -39.11 20.43
CA TYR A 228 2.07 -38.86 21.85
C TYR A 228 1.90 -40.12 22.72
N GLY A 229 1.44 -41.24 22.15
CA GLY A 229 1.13 -42.47 22.89
C GLY A 229 -0.21 -42.43 23.63
N ARG A 230 -1.14 -41.55 23.24
CA ARG A 230 -2.47 -41.42 23.84
C ARG A 230 -3.54 -41.96 22.88
N SER A 231 -4.63 -42.46 23.43
CA SER A 231 -5.76 -43.00 22.66
C SER A 231 -6.97 -42.06 22.58
N LYS A 232 -6.97 -40.98 23.37
CA LYS A 232 -8.03 -39.98 23.46
C LYS A 232 -7.43 -38.57 23.58
N LEU A 233 -8.12 -37.61 23.00
CA LEU A 233 -7.75 -36.21 22.88
C LEU A 233 -8.19 -35.41 24.12
N GLN A 234 -7.28 -34.59 24.64
CA GLN A 234 -7.62 -33.43 25.45
C GLN A 234 -7.41 -32.16 24.62
N TYR A 235 -8.44 -31.32 24.49
CA TYR A 235 -8.42 -30.18 23.58
C TYR A 235 -9.07 -28.94 24.16
N TRP A 236 -8.44 -27.79 23.95
CA TRP A 236 -9.03 -26.48 24.15
C TRP A 236 -9.00 -25.68 22.85
N GLY A 237 -10.14 -25.65 22.16
CA GLY A 237 -10.33 -24.90 20.94
C GLY A 237 -10.77 -23.48 21.24
N LEU A 238 -9.93 -22.51 20.89
CA LEU A 238 -10.21 -21.09 21.07
C LEU A 238 -10.63 -20.47 19.74
N SER A 239 -11.61 -19.56 19.79
CA SER A 239 -11.86 -18.64 18.68
C SER A 239 -11.15 -17.29 18.87
N CYS A 240 -10.60 -16.98 20.06
CA CYS A 240 -10.10 -15.65 20.47
C CYS A 240 -8.71 -15.22 19.97
N GLY A 241 -8.21 -15.78 18.88
CA GLY A 241 -7.05 -15.21 18.20
C GLY A 241 -7.38 -13.82 17.67
N THR A 242 -6.83 -12.75 18.26
CA THR A 242 -7.01 -11.39 17.75
C THR A 242 -6.27 -11.24 16.42
N PHE A 243 -6.97 -10.85 15.34
CA PHE A 243 -6.30 -10.46 14.11
C PHE A 243 -6.77 -9.09 13.63
N THR A 244 -5.83 -8.16 13.59
CA THR A 244 -6.01 -6.75 13.22
C THR A 244 -6.39 -6.56 11.74
N TYR A 245 -6.29 -7.60 10.88
CA TYR A 245 -6.41 -7.44 9.43
C TYR A 245 -7.31 -8.43 8.67
N VAL A 246 -7.72 -9.56 9.25
CA VAL A 246 -8.53 -10.58 8.58
C VAL A 246 -9.72 -10.97 9.46
N LEU A 247 -10.94 -10.77 8.95
CA LEU A 247 -12.19 -11.11 9.63
C LEU A 247 -12.44 -12.61 9.49
N GLY A 248 -12.29 -13.37 10.58
CA GLY A 248 -12.46 -14.83 10.51
C GLY A 248 -12.57 -15.62 11.81
N ALA A 249 -12.27 -15.02 12.97
CA ALA A 249 -11.98 -15.67 14.27
C ALA A 249 -13.05 -16.65 14.81
N ARG A 250 -13.13 -17.85 14.22
CA ARG A 250 -14.15 -18.87 14.56
C ARG A 250 -13.62 -20.32 14.55
N TYR A 251 -12.35 -20.51 14.18
CA TYR A 251 -11.87 -21.81 13.69
C TYR A 251 -11.58 -22.87 14.77
N GLY A 252 -11.05 -22.50 15.93
CA GLY A 252 -10.63 -23.49 16.92
C GLY A 252 -11.81 -24.29 17.48
N THR A 253 -12.98 -23.66 17.60
CA THR A 253 -14.22 -24.33 18.00
C THR A 253 -14.83 -25.17 16.89
N LEU A 254 -14.78 -24.70 15.62
CA LEU A 254 -15.18 -25.48 14.45
C LEU A 254 -14.35 -26.75 14.28
N LEU A 255 -13.03 -26.65 14.45
CA LEU A 255 -12.10 -27.78 14.41
C LEU A 255 -12.42 -28.81 15.51
N GLY A 256 -12.68 -28.35 16.73
CA GLY A 256 -13.06 -29.21 17.85
C GLY A 256 -14.40 -29.92 17.64
N ALA A 257 -15.44 -29.19 17.21
CA ALA A 257 -16.75 -29.78 16.88
C ALA A 257 -16.64 -30.82 15.75
N THR A 258 -15.83 -30.51 14.73
CA THR A 258 -15.54 -31.45 13.63
C THR A 258 -14.87 -32.71 14.13
N PHE A 259 -13.84 -32.58 14.98
CA PHE A 259 -13.17 -33.74 15.59
C PHE A 259 -14.16 -34.58 16.42
N ALA A 260 -14.98 -33.93 17.25
CA ALA A 260 -15.93 -34.63 18.12
C ALA A 260 -17.01 -35.41 17.34
N SER A 261 -17.42 -34.91 16.18
CA SER A 261 -18.37 -35.63 15.31
C SER A 261 -17.74 -36.77 14.53
N ILE A 262 -16.50 -36.62 14.05
CA ILE A 262 -15.79 -37.69 13.31
C ILE A 262 -15.28 -38.79 14.24
N PHE A 263 -14.80 -38.42 15.43
CA PHE A 263 -14.15 -39.31 16.40
C PHE A 263 -14.76 -39.20 17.81
N PRO A 264 -16.06 -39.46 17.99
CA PRO A 264 -16.73 -39.26 19.28
C PRO A 264 -16.14 -40.13 20.40
N ASP A 265 -15.64 -41.32 20.09
CA ASP A 265 -15.00 -42.24 21.04
C ASP A 265 -13.60 -41.80 21.47
N LYS A 266 -12.99 -40.84 20.76
CA LYS A 266 -11.63 -40.34 21.01
C LYS A 266 -11.56 -39.09 21.88
N ILE A 267 -12.65 -38.69 22.54
CA ILE A 267 -12.64 -37.52 23.45
C ILE A 267 -12.32 -37.94 24.88
N GLU A 268 -11.25 -37.36 25.45
CA GLU A 268 -10.96 -37.40 26.89
C GLU A 268 -11.52 -36.14 27.57
N ARG A 269 -11.10 -34.95 27.13
CA ARG A 269 -11.61 -33.65 27.62
C ARG A 269 -11.68 -32.68 26.45
N MET A 270 -12.75 -31.92 26.31
CA MET A 270 -12.87 -30.94 25.25
C MET A 270 -13.56 -29.66 25.74
N VAL A 271 -12.85 -28.53 25.61
CA VAL A 271 -13.39 -27.19 25.83
C VAL A 271 -13.44 -26.45 24.50
N LEU A 272 -14.62 -25.92 24.14
CA LEU A 272 -14.82 -25.08 22.97
C LEU A 272 -15.24 -23.68 23.45
N ASP A 273 -14.39 -22.67 23.25
CA ASP A 273 -14.57 -21.31 23.78
C ASP A 273 -14.70 -20.27 22.64
N GLY A 274 -15.81 -19.54 22.65
CA GLY A 274 -16.26 -18.71 21.52
C GLY A 274 -16.79 -19.58 20.39
N VAL A 275 -17.92 -20.25 20.64
CA VAL A 275 -18.41 -21.31 19.77
C VAL A 275 -19.08 -20.73 18.53
N ALA A 276 -18.55 -21.08 17.35
CA ALA A 276 -19.17 -20.77 16.07
C ALA A 276 -20.25 -21.79 15.70
N ASP A 277 -21.24 -21.36 14.91
CA ASP A 277 -22.22 -22.27 14.34
C ASP A 277 -21.63 -23.05 13.16
N ALA A 278 -21.36 -24.33 13.38
CA ALA A 278 -20.75 -25.19 12.38
C ALA A 278 -21.70 -25.46 11.20
N GLU A 279 -23.01 -25.51 11.43
CA GLU A 279 -23.96 -25.74 10.35
C GLU A 279 -23.97 -24.56 9.37
N ASP A 280 -24.03 -23.32 9.86
CA ASP A 280 -23.93 -22.13 9.01
C ASP A 280 -22.57 -22.06 8.29
N TYR A 281 -21.46 -22.31 9.00
CA TYR A 281 -20.11 -22.28 8.42
C TYR A 281 -19.92 -23.28 7.28
N TYR A 282 -20.26 -24.55 7.47
CA TYR A 282 -20.04 -25.60 6.46
C TYR A 282 -21.14 -25.63 5.41
N ALA A 283 -22.41 -25.59 5.81
CA ALA A 283 -23.51 -25.93 4.92
C ALA A 283 -24.01 -24.75 4.11
N GLY A 284 -23.95 -23.50 4.60
CA GLY A 284 -24.48 -22.32 3.90
C GLY A 284 -25.94 -22.44 3.41
N LYS A 285 -26.67 -23.49 3.84
CA LYS A 285 -27.99 -23.91 3.31
C LYS A 285 -29.15 -23.24 4.03
N VAL A 286 -28.93 -22.71 5.24
CA VAL A 286 -29.98 -22.09 6.07
C VAL A 286 -29.82 -20.57 6.06
N ASP A 287 -28.66 -20.05 6.49
CA ASP A 287 -28.50 -18.61 6.73
C ASP A 287 -27.29 -17.98 6.02
N ARG A 288 -26.62 -18.66 5.07
CA ARG A 288 -25.57 -18.09 4.20
C ARG A 288 -24.48 -17.27 4.93
N TRP A 289 -23.96 -17.73 6.09
CA TRP A 289 -22.94 -17.05 6.91
C TRP A 289 -23.42 -15.77 7.62
N LEU A 290 -24.72 -15.58 7.76
CA LEU A 290 -25.30 -14.36 8.32
C LEU A 290 -25.40 -14.37 9.85
N THR A 291 -25.22 -15.53 10.50
CA THR A 291 -25.59 -15.69 11.91
C THR A 291 -24.54 -15.22 12.93
N SER A 292 -23.33 -14.90 12.46
CA SER A 292 -22.19 -14.55 13.32
C SER A 292 -22.29 -13.17 13.95
N LEU A 293 -22.96 -12.22 13.30
CA LEU A 293 -23.00 -10.82 13.74
C LEU A 293 -24.22 -10.46 14.62
N VAL A 294 -25.02 -11.45 15.00
CA VAL A 294 -26.31 -11.22 15.71
C VAL A 294 -26.13 -10.43 17.02
N ASP A 295 -25.03 -10.65 17.74
CA ASP A 295 -24.74 -9.93 18.99
C ASP A 295 -23.77 -8.73 18.80
N THR A 296 -23.26 -8.45 17.59
CA THR A 296 -22.25 -7.39 17.39
C THR A 296 -22.75 -6.02 17.82
N ASP A 297 -23.96 -5.66 17.42
CA ASP A 297 -24.56 -4.37 17.79
C ASP A 297 -24.84 -4.27 19.28
N LYS A 298 -25.18 -5.40 19.92
CA LYS A 298 -25.35 -5.48 21.37
C LYS A 298 -24.04 -5.25 22.13
N VAL A 299 -22.89 -5.68 21.59
CA VAL A 299 -21.59 -5.37 22.20
C VAL A 299 -21.28 -3.88 22.12
N LEU A 300 -21.61 -3.22 20.99
CA LEU A 300 -21.48 -1.77 20.86
C LEU A 300 -22.47 -1.02 21.77
N ASP A 301 -23.69 -1.53 21.94
CA ASP A 301 -24.65 -1.00 22.92
C ASP A 301 -24.09 -1.05 24.34
N GLY A 302 -23.34 -2.11 24.67
CA GLY A 302 -22.59 -2.22 25.91
C GLY A 302 -21.54 -1.12 26.11
N PHE A 303 -20.91 -0.62 25.04
CA PHE A 303 -20.04 0.57 25.12
C PHE A 303 -20.85 1.81 25.50
N PHE A 304 -22.00 2.04 24.86
CA PHE A 304 -22.83 3.22 25.14
C PHE A 304 -23.41 3.20 26.56
N ILE A 305 -23.95 2.06 26.99
CA ILE A 305 -24.51 1.88 28.33
C ILE A 305 -23.40 2.03 29.36
N GLY A 306 -22.32 1.25 29.23
CA GLY A 306 -21.22 1.25 30.19
C GLY A 306 -20.54 2.62 30.28
N CYS A 307 -20.37 3.32 29.17
CA CYS A 307 -19.78 4.67 29.18
C CYS A 307 -20.70 5.65 29.92
N ALA A 308 -22.01 5.65 29.64
CA ALA A 308 -22.97 6.55 30.32
C ALA A 308 -23.01 6.30 31.84
N GLU A 309 -23.05 5.03 32.25
CA GLU A 309 -23.08 4.61 33.65
C GLU A 309 -21.78 4.96 34.41
N ALA A 310 -20.63 4.86 33.74
CA ALA A 310 -19.32 5.09 34.36
C ALA A 310 -19.03 6.58 34.66
N GLY A 311 -19.79 7.50 34.07
CA GLY A 311 -19.63 8.94 34.29
C GLY A 311 -18.45 9.55 33.51
N PRO A 312 -18.36 10.89 33.49
CA PRO A 312 -17.34 11.62 32.71
C PRO A 312 -15.91 11.45 33.23
N GLU A 313 -15.74 10.96 34.46
CA GLU A 313 -14.43 10.72 35.04
C GLU A 313 -13.82 9.37 34.60
N SER A 314 -14.66 8.41 34.19
CA SER A 314 -14.24 7.05 33.80
C SER A 314 -14.41 6.79 32.30
N CYS A 315 -15.26 7.55 31.62
CA CYS A 315 -15.42 7.54 30.18
C CYS A 315 -15.20 8.94 29.62
N GLU A 316 -14.15 9.15 28.82
CA GLU A 316 -13.85 10.48 28.28
C GLU A 316 -14.84 10.91 27.17
N PHE A 317 -15.49 9.95 26.51
CA PHE A 317 -16.54 10.20 25.50
C PHE A 317 -17.95 10.24 26.10
N TRP A 318 -18.05 10.53 27.40
CA TRP A 318 -19.30 10.46 28.16
C TRP A 318 -20.37 11.44 27.69
N ALA A 319 -21.63 10.98 27.76
CA ALA A 319 -22.82 11.82 27.74
C ALA A 319 -23.87 11.24 28.71
N PRO A 320 -24.90 12.01 29.11
CA PRO A 320 -25.82 11.61 30.18
C PRO A 320 -26.60 10.31 29.94
N THR A 321 -26.79 9.92 28.68
CA THR A 321 -27.50 8.69 28.32
C THR A 321 -26.75 7.95 27.20
N ALA A 322 -26.95 6.63 27.14
CA ALA A 322 -26.42 5.80 26.06
C ALA A 322 -26.83 6.31 24.66
N ASP A 323 -28.07 6.80 24.51
CA ASP A 323 -28.56 7.35 23.25
C ASP A 323 -27.82 8.63 22.83
N ASN A 324 -27.43 9.48 23.79
CA ASN A 324 -26.59 10.64 23.49
C ASN A 324 -25.21 10.23 22.99
N ILE A 325 -24.60 9.21 23.58
CA ILE A 325 -23.28 8.70 23.15
C ILE A 325 -23.38 8.07 21.77
N ARG A 326 -24.45 7.30 21.50
CA ARG A 326 -24.75 6.74 20.18
C ARG A 326 -24.87 7.85 19.14
N GLN A 327 -25.66 8.90 19.43
CA GLN A 327 -25.81 10.04 18.52
C GLN A 327 -24.49 10.78 18.30
N ASN A 328 -23.68 10.97 19.34
CA ASN A 328 -22.35 11.57 19.21
C ASN A 328 -21.45 10.73 18.29
N LEU A 329 -21.47 9.40 18.41
CA LEU A 329 -20.71 8.53 17.53
C LEU A 329 -21.23 8.57 16.09
N THR A 330 -22.56 8.60 15.87
CA THR A 330 -23.15 8.81 14.54
C THR A 330 -22.68 10.12 13.92
N ASN A 331 -22.70 11.21 14.68
CA ASN A 331 -22.21 12.51 14.22
C ASN A 331 -20.71 12.45 13.88
N LEU A 332 -19.90 11.70 14.64
CA LEU A 332 -18.48 11.48 14.31
C LEU A 332 -18.31 10.71 13.00
N PHE A 333 -19.10 9.66 12.76
CA PHE A 333 -19.08 8.94 11.49
C PHE A 333 -19.42 9.87 10.32
N GLU A 334 -20.47 10.68 10.42
CA GLU A 334 -20.86 11.65 9.40
C GLU A 334 -19.79 12.75 9.21
N HIS A 335 -19.19 13.21 10.31
CA HIS A 335 -18.10 14.19 10.26
C HIS A 335 -16.87 13.63 9.55
N ILE A 336 -16.42 12.43 9.90
CA ILE A 336 -15.24 11.80 9.27
C ILE A 336 -15.52 11.42 7.82
N ARG A 337 -16.77 11.09 7.49
CA ARG A 337 -17.20 10.86 6.11
C ARG A 337 -17.02 12.11 5.24
N SER A 338 -17.52 13.23 5.72
CA SER A 338 -17.43 14.52 5.01
C SER A 338 -16.09 15.22 5.18
N ARG A 339 -15.27 14.83 6.17
CA ARG A 339 -13.95 15.43 6.47
C ARG A 339 -13.01 14.37 7.04
N PRO A 340 -12.45 13.46 6.22
CA PRO A 340 -11.43 12.52 6.65
C PRO A 340 -10.24 13.26 7.24
N MET A 341 -9.67 12.71 8.31
CA MET A 341 -8.64 13.38 9.07
C MET A 341 -7.25 12.91 8.62
N PRO A 342 -6.34 13.82 8.21
CA PRO A 342 -4.94 13.47 8.01
C PRO A 342 -4.31 13.10 9.36
N ILE A 343 -3.63 11.96 9.40
CA ILE A 343 -2.91 11.49 10.58
C ILE A 343 -1.43 11.49 10.25
N LYS A 344 -0.64 12.13 11.11
CA LYS A 344 0.81 12.08 11.09
C LYS A 344 1.32 12.23 12.52
N ALA A 345 2.07 11.24 12.97
CA ALA A 345 2.73 11.12 14.27
C ALA A 345 4.09 10.43 14.10
N ASP A 346 4.95 10.46 15.12
CA ASP A 346 6.38 10.09 15.03
C ASP A 346 6.67 8.73 14.34
N SER A 347 5.78 7.75 14.49
CA SER A 347 5.95 6.40 13.91
C SER A 347 4.82 5.96 12.99
N VAL A 348 3.81 6.81 12.77
CA VAL A 348 2.58 6.43 12.07
C VAL A 348 1.99 7.62 11.32
N TYR A 349 1.61 7.40 10.06
CA TYR A 349 0.83 8.38 9.29
C TYR A 349 -0.21 7.67 8.40
N GLY A 350 -1.15 8.44 7.87
CA GLY A 350 -2.18 7.99 6.94
C GLY A 350 -3.46 8.80 7.06
N ILE A 351 -4.59 8.22 6.65
CA ILE A 351 -5.88 8.89 6.67
C ILE A 351 -6.81 8.16 7.61
N LEU A 352 -7.37 8.86 8.59
CA LEU A 352 -8.53 8.39 9.31
C LEU A 352 -9.79 8.76 8.52
N ASP A 353 -10.24 7.82 7.68
CA ASP A 353 -11.49 7.89 6.92
C ASP A 353 -12.60 7.02 7.56
N TYR A 354 -13.80 7.02 6.96
CA TYR A 354 -14.94 6.25 7.45
C TYR A 354 -14.61 4.76 7.59
N THR A 355 -13.92 4.19 6.60
CA THR A 355 -13.49 2.78 6.62
C THR A 355 -12.57 2.49 7.81
N LYS A 356 -11.55 3.32 8.03
CA LYS A 356 -10.60 3.15 9.14
C LYS A 356 -11.28 3.31 10.49
N LEU A 357 -12.13 4.33 10.68
CA LEU A 357 -12.91 4.54 11.91
C LEU A 357 -13.78 3.32 12.21
N LYS A 358 -14.56 2.86 11.22
CA LYS A 358 -15.43 1.69 11.34
C LYS A 358 -14.61 0.45 11.72
N LYS A 359 -13.56 0.12 10.95
CA LYS A 359 -12.70 -1.05 11.23
C LYS A 359 -12.06 -1.00 12.63
N THR A 360 -11.58 0.16 13.08
CA THR A 360 -11.02 0.30 14.43
C THR A 360 -12.08 -0.01 15.49
N ILE A 361 -13.27 0.60 15.41
CA ILE A 361 -14.35 0.34 16.38
C ILE A 361 -14.77 -1.13 16.35
N PHE A 362 -14.96 -1.75 15.18
CA PHE A 362 -15.29 -3.18 15.12
C PHE A 362 -14.25 -4.05 15.83
N THR A 363 -12.97 -3.72 15.67
CA THR A 363 -11.87 -4.48 16.28
C THR A 363 -11.86 -4.33 17.81
N THR A 364 -12.21 -3.16 18.36
CA THR A 364 -12.26 -2.98 19.82
C THR A 364 -13.40 -3.77 20.47
N LEU A 365 -14.47 -4.11 19.73
CA LEU A 365 -15.57 -4.95 20.23
C LEU A 365 -15.11 -6.37 20.60
N TYR A 366 -13.97 -6.84 20.08
CA TYR A 366 -13.43 -8.15 20.44
C TYR A 366 -12.97 -8.24 21.90
N LYS A 367 -12.40 -7.15 22.44
CA LYS A 367 -11.91 -7.10 23.83
C LYS A 367 -12.37 -5.80 24.53
N PRO A 368 -13.68 -5.69 24.85
CA PRO A 368 -14.25 -4.50 25.46
C PRO A 368 -13.53 -4.03 26.72
N TYR A 369 -13.18 -4.95 27.61
CA TYR A 369 -12.55 -4.64 28.90
C TYR A 369 -11.14 -4.08 28.77
N MET A 370 -10.45 -4.40 27.67
CA MET A 370 -9.14 -3.84 27.34
C MET A 370 -9.28 -2.51 26.58
N TYR A 371 -10.19 -2.46 25.60
CA TYR A 371 -10.21 -1.37 24.62
C TYR A 371 -11.23 -0.27 24.89
N PHE A 372 -12.30 -0.49 25.64
CA PHE A 372 -13.35 0.53 25.82
C PHE A 372 -12.84 1.82 26.48
N PRO A 373 -11.99 1.79 27.53
CA PRO A 373 -11.41 3.00 28.07
C PRO A 373 -10.51 3.73 27.06
N ALA A 374 -9.68 2.99 26.31
CA ALA A 374 -8.81 3.57 25.28
C ALA A 374 -9.62 4.11 24.08
N LEU A 375 -10.71 3.43 23.72
CA LEU A 375 -11.63 3.84 22.67
C LEU A 375 -12.41 5.10 23.07
N SER A 376 -12.89 5.19 24.31
CA SER A 376 -13.59 6.38 24.78
C SER A 376 -12.68 7.60 24.75
N LYS A 377 -11.45 7.46 25.25
CA LYS A 377 -10.41 8.49 25.10
C LYS A 377 -10.18 8.85 23.63
N ALA A 378 -9.95 7.85 22.78
CA ALA A 378 -9.68 8.08 21.36
C ALA A 378 -10.85 8.75 20.61
N LEU A 379 -12.11 8.43 20.95
CA LEU A 379 -13.29 9.08 20.40
C LEU A 379 -13.50 10.50 20.93
N ALA A 380 -13.17 10.75 22.21
CA ALA A 380 -13.19 12.09 22.79
C ALA A 380 -12.13 12.99 22.15
N GLU A 381 -10.90 12.49 21.99
CA GLU A 381 -9.84 13.17 21.24
C GLU A 381 -10.27 13.43 19.80
N LEU A 382 -10.89 12.45 19.14
CA LEU A 382 -11.40 12.61 17.78
C LEU A 382 -12.45 13.72 17.69
N ALA A 383 -13.40 13.75 18.64
CA ALA A 383 -14.40 14.81 18.74
C ALA A 383 -13.79 16.19 19.03
N ALA A 384 -12.65 16.22 19.73
CA ALA A 384 -11.84 17.42 19.93
C ALA A 384 -10.94 17.79 18.72
N GLY A 385 -10.95 16.98 17.65
CA GLY A 385 -10.21 17.21 16.41
C GLY A 385 -8.86 16.51 16.31
N ASN A 386 -8.54 15.55 17.18
CA ASN A 386 -7.31 14.75 17.14
C ASN A 386 -7.62 13.25 17.00
N GLY A 387 -7.37 12.68 15.82
CA GLY A 387 -7.62 11.28 15.52
C GLY A 387 -6.43 10.34 15.71
N THR A 388 -5.31 10.83 16.23
CA THR A 388 -4.04 10.07 16.30
C THR A 388 -4.17 8.82 17.18
N ALA A 389 -4.80 8.97 18.37
CA ALA A 389 -5.05 7.85 19.27
C ALA A 389 -5.93 6.80 18.60
N LEU A 390 -7.01 7.20 17.95
CA LEU A 390 -7.93 6.28 17.27
C LEU A 390 -7.28 5.56 16.08
N TYR A 391 -6.49 6.27 15.29
CA TYR A 391 -5.78 5.70 14.15
C TYR A 391 -4.77 4.63 14.58
N SER A 392 -4.11 4.85 15.72
CA SER A 392 -3.07 4.00 16.29
C SER A 392 -3.60 2.91 17.22
N LEU A 393 -4.84 3.04 17.71
CA LEU A 393 -5.48 2.10 18.65
C LEU A 393 -5.48 0.66 18.12
N VAL A 394 -5.66 0.54 16.80
CA VAL A 394 -5.62 -0.70 16.06
C VAL A 394 -4.64 -0.47 14.91
N PRO A 395 -3.36 -0.88 15.03
CA PRO A 395 -2.34 -0.58 14.01
C PRO A 395 -2.76 -1.10 12.63
N GLY A 396 -2.18 -0.53 11.57
CA GLY A 396 -2.35 -0.98 10.18
C GLY A 396 -1.35 -2.08 9.80
N ARG A 397 -1.54 -2.76 8.66
CA ARG A 397 -0.58 -3.79 8.17
C ARG A 397 0.83 -3.22 8.25
N LYS A 398 1.77 -4.00 8.80
CA LYS A 398 3.17 -3.57 8.86
C LYS A 398 3.68 -3.39 7.44
N THR A 399 4.33 -2.26 7.19
CA THR A 399 5.06 -2.04 5.94
C THR A 399 6.11 -3.16 5.82
N PRO A 400 6.09 -3.98 4.75
CA PRO A 400 7.15 -4.95 4.54
C PRO A 400 8.49 -4.22 4.46
N VAL A 401 9.51 -4.76 5.13
CA VAL A 401 10.86 -4.18 5.12
C VAL A 401 11.66 -4.91 4.05
N CYS A 402 12.26 -4.17 3.13
CA CYS A 402 13.32 -4.74 2.30
C CYS A 402 14.56 -4.97 3.17
N SER A 403 14.91 -6.24 3.42
CA SER A 403 16.20 -6.59 4.00
C SER A 403 17.10 -7.19 2.93
N CYS A 404 18.26 -6.57 2.72
CA CYS A 404 19.33 -7.08 1.86
C CYS A 404 20.28 -8.02 2.61
N ASP A 405 20.02 -8.27 3.89
CA ASP A 405 20.75 -9.22 4.70
C ASP A 405 20.05 -10.60 4.63
N PRO A 406 20.66 -11.62 3.99
CA PRO A 406 20.10 -12.96 3.89
C PRO A 406 19.96 -13.67 5.25
N SER A 407 20.57 -13.14 6.31
CA SER A 407 20.42 -13.64 7.69
C SER A 407 19.31 -12.96 8.48
N THR A 408 18.70 -11.89 7.94
CA THR A 408 17.46 -11.33 8.49
C THR A 408 16.31 -12.20 7.95
N PRO A 409 15.63 -13.00 8.80
CA PRO A 409 14.42 -13.65 8.36
C PRO A 409 13.44 -12.52 8.00
N GLY A 410 12.86 -12.55 6.79
CA GLY A 410 11.64 -11.78 6.54
C GLY A 410 10.61 -12.11 7.64
N PRO A 411 9.51 -11.36 7.79
CA PRO A 411 8.41 -11.82 8.63
C PRO A 411 7.82 -13.10 8.01
N LEU A 412 8.47 -14.25 8.25
CA LEU A 412 8.39 -15.50 7.46
C LEU A 412 6.99 -16.13 7.42
N PHE A 413 5.99 -15.54 8.09
CA PHE A 413 4.73 -16.18 8.43
C PHE A 413 3.49 -15.27 8.34
N ASP A 414 3.53 -14.07 7.74
CA ASP A 414 2.32 -13.26 7.51
C ASP A 414 1.52 -13.70 6.26
N ILE A 415 1.17 -14.99 6.23
CA ILE A 415 0.35 -15.65 5.18
C ILE A 415 -1.09 -15.92 5.66
N ILE A 416 -1.50 -15.27 6.75
CA ILE A 416 -2.78 -15.53 7.41
C ILE A 416 -3.92 -15.32 6.41
N SER A 417 -3.90 -14.25 5.59
CA SER A 417 -4.94 -14.00 4.58
C SER A 417 -5.10 -15.16 3.60
N ASP A 418 -3.99 -15.73 3.13
CA ASP A 418 -3.98 -16.78 2.12
C ASP A 418 -4.51 -18.08 2.73
N SER A 419 -4.03 -18.40 3.94
CA SER A 419 -4.44 -19.57 4.71
C SER A 419 -5.92 -19.50 5.14
N THR A 420 -6.38 -18.34 5.62
CA THR A 420 -7.78 -18.10 5.99
C THR A 420 -8.68 -18.35 4.78
N THR A 421 -8.35 -17.74 3.65
CA THR A 421 -9.12 -17.87 2.41
C THR A 421 -9.18 -19.33 1.97
N ALA A 422 -8.03 -20.02 1.91
CA ALA A 422 -7.99 -21.41 1.50
C ALA A 422 -8.88 -22.33 2.36
N ILE A 423 -8.73 -22.26 3.68
CA ILE A 423 -9.46 -23.13 4.61
C ILE A 423 -10.95 -22.83 4.56
N GLN A 424 -11.35 -21.55 4.65
CA GLN A 424 -12.76 -21.16 4.64
C GLN A 424 -13.47 -21.54 3.34
N CYS A 425 -12.81 -21.34 2.19
CA CYS A 425 -13.40 -21.68 0.89
C CYS A 425 -13.41 -23.19 0.64
N ASN A 426 -12.46 -23.94 1.19
CA ASN A 426 -12.46 -25.40 1.13
C ASN A 426 -13.52 -26.02 2.04
N ASP A 427 -13.76 -25.48 3.23
CA ASP A 427 -14.77 -25.99 4.15
C ASP A 427 -16.21 -25.66 3.72
N GLY A 428 -16.45 -24.40 3.34
CA GLY A 428 -17.77 -23.91 2.98
C GLY A 428 -18.27 -24.41 1.62
N GLU A 429 -19.58 -24.22 1.36
CA GLU A 429 -20.15 -24.43 0.03
C GLU A 429 -19.47 -23.54 -1.02
N TYR A 430 -19.61 -23.89 -2.30
CA TYR A 430 -19.20 -23.00 -3.37
C TYR A 430 -19.98 -21.67 -3.33
N VAL A 431 -19.29 -20.57 -3.62
CA VAL A 431 -19.91 -19.26 -3.77
C VAL A 431 -20.16 -19.00 -5.25
N SER A 432 -21.38 -18.55 -5.57
CA SER A 432 -21.73 -18.15 -6.93
C SER A 432 -20.89 -16.96 -7.37
N ASP A 433 -20.49 -16.92 -8.63
CA ASP A 433 -19.87 -15.74 -9.24
C ASP A 433 -20.88 -14.76 -9.84
N ASP A 434 -22.18 -15.03 -9.61
CA ASP A 434 -23.29 -14.14 -9.91
C ASP A 434 -23.27 -12.90 -9.02
N VAL A 435 -23.40 -11.73 -9.65
CA VAL A 435 -23.37 -10.44 -8.95
C VAL A 435 -24.59 -10.28 -8.05
N GLN A 436 -25.78 -10.64 -8.53
CA GLN A 436 -27.00 -10.50 -7.74
C GLN A 436 -26.92 -11.32 -6.46
N ALA A 437 -26.41 -12.55 -6.54
CA ALA A 437 -26.16 -13.38 -5.36
C ALA A 437 -25.17 -12.74 -4.36
N ALA A 438 -24.17 -11.99 -4.86
CA ALA A 438 -23.24 -11.26 -4.00
C ALA A 438 -23.88 -10.03 -3.33
N GLU A 439 -24.68 -9.27 -4.09
CA GLU A 439 -25.49 -8.16 -3.57
C GLU A 439 -26.49 -8.64 -2.51
N ASP A 440 -27.21 -9.72 -2.77
CA ASP A 440 -28.14 -10.33 -1.84
C ASP A 440 -27.45 -10.74 -0.53
N HIS A 441 -26.24 -11.30 -0.61
CA HIS A 441 -25.45 -11.68 0.56
C HIS A 441 -24.98 -10.43 1.34
N PHE A 442 -24.57 -9.38 0.64
CA PHE A 442 -24.17 -8.12 1.24
C PHE A 442 -25.35 -7.45 1.97
N GLU A 443 -26.50 -7.33 1.31
CA GLU A 443 -27.73 -6.80 1.91
C GLU A 443 -28.21 -7.64 3.09
N GLY A 444 -28.14 -8.96 2.97
CA GLY A 444 -28.46 -9.89 4.05
C GLY A 444 -27.57 -9.64 5.28
N SER A 445 -26.28 -9.41 5.07
CA SER A 445 -25.33 -9.12 6.14
C SER A 445 -25.64 -7.79 6.83
N MET A 446 -25.97 -6.75 6.04
CA MET A 446 -26.35 -5.43 6.55
C MET A 446 -27.68 -5.44 7.32
N LYS A 447 -28.61 -6.34 6.99
CA LYS A 447 -29.87 -6.53 7.73
C LYS A 447 -29.65 -7.16 9.11
N VAL A 448 -28.60 -7.98 9.27
CA VAL A 448 -28.26 -8.57 10.57
C VAL A 448 -27.55 -7.57 11.46
N SER A 449 -26.59 -6.83 10.92
CA SER A 449 -25.84 -5.85 11.69
C SER A 449 -25.31 -4.71 10.84
N GLN A 450 -25.15 -3.52 11.45
CA GLN A 450 -24.53 -2.37 10.79
C GLN A 450 -23.07 -2.63 10.37
N TRP A 451 -22.47 -3.72 10.88
CA TRP A 451 -21.11 -4.20 10.56
C TRP A 451 -21.09 -5.24 9.43
N GLY A 452 -22.24 -5.54 8.83
CA GLY A 452 -22.39 -6.54 7.78
C GLY A 452 -21.52 -6.29 6.55
N ASP A 453 -21.19 -5.03 6.25
CA ASP A 453 -20.33 -4.65 5.13
C ASP A 453 -18.87 -5.05 5.30
N LEU A 454 -18.36 -5.04 6.53
CA LEU A 454 -17.06 -5.60 6.87
C LEU A 454 -17.08 -7.12 6.69
N TRP A 455 -18.12 -7.78 7.22
CA TRP A 455 -18.18 -9.23 7.34
C TRP A 455 -18.52 -9.98 6.06
N ALA A 456 -19.39 -9.40 5.20
CA ALA A 456 -19.79 -9.99 3.92
C ALA A 456 -18.58 -10.35 3.04
N ARG A 457 -17.49 -9.59 3.16
CA ARG A 457 -16.23 -9.84 2.43
C ARG A 457 -15.64 -11.21 2.70
N SER A 458 -15.79 -11.76 3.91
CA SER A 458 -15.22 -13.08 4.24
C SER A 458 -15.81 -14.18 3.35
N ARG A 459 -17.11 -14.09 3.02
CA ARG A 459 -17.75 -15.06 2.12
C ARG A 459 -17.54 -14.70 0.66
N LEU A 460 -17.65 -13.43 0.29
CA LEU A 460 -17.44 -12.97 -1.09
C LEU A 460 -16.00 -13.20 -1.57
N GLY A 461 -15.03 -13.25 -0.66
CA GLY A 461 -13.63 -13.60 -0.94
C GLY A 461 -13.44 -15.01 -1.53
N CYS A 462 -14.42 -15.91 -1.40
CA CYS A 462 -14.37 -17.24 -2.00
C CYS A 462 -14.89 -17.32 -3.44
N ILE A 463 -15.33 -16.19 -4.02
CA ILE A 463 -15.79 -16.16 -5.41
C ILE A 463 -14.61 -16.45 -6.34
N GLY A 464 -14.79 -17.41 -7.26
CA GLY A 464 -13.72 -17.85 -8.16
C GLY A 464 -12.73 -18.83 -7.53
N TRP A 465 -12.94 -19.27 -6.29
CA TRP A 465 -12.11 -20.30 -5.65
C TRP A 465 -12.15 -21.63 -6.45
N PRO A 466 -11.03 -22.38 -6.55
CA PRO A 466 -10.99 -23.67 -7.23
C PRO A 466 -12.06 -24.65 -6.75
N LYS A 467 -12.71 -25.32 -7.70
CA LYS A 467 -13.78 -26.29 -7.39
C LYS A 467 -13.22 -27.68 -7.11
N PHE A 468 -12.97 -27.97 -5.83
CA PHE A 468 -12.57 -29.30 -5.38
C PHE A 468 -13.76 -30.14 -4.94
N PRO A 469 -13.79 -31.47 -5.21
CA PRO A 469 -14.84 -32.35 -4.71
C PRO A 469 -15.05 -32.19 -3.20
N LYS A 470 -16.30 -31.95 -2.78
CA LYS A 470 -16.66 -31.76 -1.37
C LYS A 470 -16.90 -33.10 -0.66
N THR A 471 -15.88 -33.97 -0.62
CA THR A 471 -15.94 -35.32 -0.02
C THR A 471 -15.57 -35.38 1.46
N GLN A 472 -15.11 -34.26 2.02
CA GLN A 472 -14.80 -34.10 3.44
C GLN A 472 -16.07 -34.14 4.31
N PHE A 473 -15.89 -34.37 5.62
CA PHE A 473 -16.98 -34.26 6.58
C PHE A 473 -17.55 -32.83 6.64
N ARG A 474 -18.89 -32.72 6.69
CA ARG A 474 -19.62 -31.42 6.70
C ARG A 474 -20.84 -31.45 7.63
N GLY A 475 -20.88 -32.40 8.55
CA GLY A 475 -22.01 -32.67 9.44
C GLY A 475 -22.70 -34.02 9.16
N PRO A 476 -23.72 -34.37 9.96
CA PRO A 476 -24.29 -33.55 11.05
C PRO A 476 -23.33 -33.37 12.22
N PHE A 477 -23.36 -32.21 12.89
CA PHE A 477 -22.48 -31.90 14.02
C PHE A 477 -23.07 -32.40 15.34
N GLU A 478 -23.27 -33.72 15.41
CA GLU A 478 -23.88 -34.39 16.54
C GLU A 478 -23.10 -35.65 16.92
N GLY A 479 -23.32 -36.16 18.14
CA GLY A 479 -22.72 -37.41 18.59
C GLY A 479 -22.70 -37.61 20.09
N LYS A 480 -22.58 -38.88 20.51
CA LYS A 480 -22.33 -39.25 21.91
C LYS A 480 -20.83 -39.44 22.12
N THR A 481 -20.19 -38.45 22.73
CA THR A 481 -18.74 -38.50 22.96
C THR A 481 -18.37 -39.37 24.16
N SER A 482 -17.14 -39.89 24.15
CA SER A 482 -16.55 -40.67 25.25
C SER A 482 -16.53 -39.94 26.59
N HIS A 483 -16.45 -38.61 26.54
CA HIS A 483 -16.63 -37.71 27.67
C HIS A 483 -17.41 -36.47 27.20
N PRO A 484 -18.38 -35.96 27.97
CA PRO A 484 -19.16 -34.79 27.58
C PRO A 484 -18.31 -33.53 27.35
N ILE A 485 -18.68 -32.72 26.36
CA ILE A 485 -17.98 -31.48 25.97
C ILE A 485 -18.40 -30.29 26.86
N LEU A 486 -17.46 -29.41 27.20
CA LEU A 486 -17.72 -28.10 27.79
C LEU A 486 -17.70 -27.02 26.70
N LEU A 487 -18.80 -26.30 26.51
CA LEU A 487 -18.92 -25.18 25.57
C LEU A 487 -18.99 -23.88 26.37
N ILE A 488 -18.24 -22.84 25.96
CA ILE A 488 -18.23 -21.54 26.62
C ILE A 488 -18.69 -20.46 25.65
N GLY A 489 -19.62 -19.62 26.10
CA GLY A 489 -20.12 -18.48 25.33
C GLY A 489 -20.39 -17.27 26.21
N ASN A 490 -20.13 -16.08 25.68
CA ASN A 490 -20.36 -14.81 26.37
C ASN A 490 -21.79 -14.31 26.15
N THR A 491 -22.36 -13.57 27.10
CA THR A 491 -23.71 -12.96 26.98
C THR A 491 -23.88 -12.11 25.71
N ALA A 492 -22.81 -11.45 25.25
CA ALA A 492 -22.74 -10.85 23.93
C ALA A 492 -21.32 -10.99 23.36
N ASP A 493 -21.21 -11.68 22.24
CA ASP A 493 -19.95 -11.90 21.52
C ASP A 493 -20.09 -11.34 20.11
N PRO A 494 -19.16 -10.49 19.62
CA PRO A 494 -19.33 -9.80 18.36
C PRO A 494 -19.29 -10.72 17.13
N VAL A 495 -18.81 -11.96 17.25
CA VAL A 495 -18.66 -12.87 16.10
C VAL A 495 -19.05 -14.33 16.38
N THR A 496 -19.12 -14.76 17.64
CA THR A 496 -19.56 -16.09 18.08
C THR A 496 -20.64 -16.00 19.16
N PRO A 497 -21.85 -15.54 18.80
CA PRO A 497 -22.92 -15.23 19.74
C PRO A 497 -23.35 -16.44 20.58
N LEU A 498 -23.86 -16.20 21.80
CA LEU A 498 -24.20 -17.26 22.76
C LEU A 498 -25.18 -18.30 22.23
N TRP A 499 -26.08 -17.87 21.34
CA TRP A 499 -27.05 -18.78 20.72
C TRP A 499 -26.34 -19.91 19.95
N ALA A 500 -25.19 -19.65 19.34
CA ALA A 500 -24.41 -20.65 18.60
C ALA A 500 -23.84 -21.72 19.55
N ALA A 501 -23.31 -21.33 20.72
CA ALA A 501 -22.88 -22.28 21.74
C ALA A 501 -24.04 -23.17 22.22
N ARG A 502 -25.22 -22.58 22.41
CA ARG A 502 -26.44 -23.32 22.77
C ARG A 502 -26.92 -24.22 21.64
N ASN A 503 -26.77 -23.80 20.39
CA ASN A 503 -27.13 -24.59 19.21
C ASN A 503 -26.21 -25.81 19.08
N MET A 504 -24.90 -25.60 19.08
CA MET A 504 -23.90 -26.67 18.99
C MET A 504 -23.99 -27.67 20.14
N SER A 505 -24.26 -27.20 21.37
CA SER A 505 -24.48 -28.09 22.52
C SER A 505 -25.69 -29.01 22.38
N ARG A 506 -26.65 -28.75 21.48
CA ARG A 506 -27.80 -29.66 21.27
C ARG A 506 -27.39 -30.92 20.53
N GLY A 507 -26.35 -30.86 19.69
CA GLY A 507 -25.87 -32.00 18.92
C GLY A 507 -25.07 -33.01 19.75
N PHE A 508 -24.44 -32.58 20.85
CA PHE A 508 -23.56 -33.44 21.64
C PHE A 508 -24.20 -33.90 22.95
N GLU A 509 -24.46 -35.20 23.08
CA GLU A 509 -25.15 -35.77 24.25
C GLU A 509 -24.36 -35.49 25.55
N GLY A 510 -25.05 -34.89 26.54
CA GLY A 510 -24.47 -34.61 27.86
C GLY A 510 -23.57 -33.38 27.92
N SER A 511 -23.30 -32.69 26.81
CA SER A 511 -22.49 -31.46 26.84
C SER A 511 -23.18 -30.35 27.63
N VAL A 512 -22.39 -29.41 28.17
CA VAL A 512 -22.89 -28.28 28.95
C VAL A 512 -22.36 -26.97 28.38
N VAL A 513 -23.25 -25.98 28.29
CA VAL A 513 -22.89 -24.59 28.01
C VAL A 513 -22.65 -23.86 29.33
N LEU A 514 -21.44 -23.34 29.50
CA LEU A 514 -21.08 -22.37 30.51
C LEU A 514 -21.21 -20.97 29.92
N GLN A 515 -22.11 -20.17 30.47
CA GLN A 515 -22.27 -18.78 30.04
C GLN A 515 -21.36 -17.89 30.88
N GLN A 516 -20.54 -17.07 30.25
CA GLN A 516 -19.87 -15.96 30.93
C GLN A 516 -20.69 -14.69 30.72
N ASN A 517 -21.02 -13.98 31.80
CA ASN A 517 -21.83 -12.78 31.74
C ASN A 517 -21.03 -11.52 31.34
N SER A 518 -20.38 -11.59 30.18
CA SER A 518 -19.51 -10.53 29.69
C SER A 518 -19.81 -10.13 28.24
N LEU A 519 -19.25 -8.98 27.87
CA LEU A 519 -19.14 -8.52 26.49
C LEU A 519 -17.79 -8.98 25.90
N GLY A 520 -17.77 -9.25 24.59
CA GLY A 520 -16.54 -9.48 23.84
C GLY A 520 -16.37 -10.91 23.36
N HIS A 521 -15.28 -11.18 22.64
CA HIS A 521 -15.07 -12.42 21.92
C HIS A 521 -14.32 -13.48 22.75
N CYS A 522 -14.99 -14.61 23.00
CA CYS A 522 -14.56 -15.71 23.91
C CYS A 522 -14.42 -15.31 25.40
N SER A 523 -14.25 -16.31 26.26
CA SER A 523 -14.17 -16.11 27.71
C SER A 523 -13.01 -15.23 28.16
N PHE A 524 -11.92 -15.14 27.39
CA PHE A 524 -10.76 -14.30 27.72
C PHE A 524 -10.98 -12.81 27.48
N ALA A 525 -12.07 -12.40 26.83
CA ALA A 525 -12.38 -10.98 26.65
C ALA A 525 -12.66 -10.23 27.96
N ALA A 526 -13.03 -10.97 29.02
CA ALA A 526 -13.28 -10.44 30.35
C ALA A 526 -12.73 -11.40 31.42
N PRO A 527 -12.10 -10.91 32.49
CA PRO A 527 -11.61 -11.79 33.53
C PRO A 527 -12.77 -12.38 34.35
N SER A 528 -12.83 -13.70 34.49
CA SER A 528 -13.77 -14.39 35.38
C SER A 528 -13.10 -15.58 36.07
N LEU A 529 -12.92 -15.49 37.39
CA LEU A 529 -12.37 -16.59 38.20
C LEU A 529 -13.30 -17.82 38.16
N CYS A 530 -14.61 -17.60 38.25
CA CYS A 530 -15.63 -18.64 38.15
C CYS A 530 -15.48 -19.47 36.86
N THR A 531 -15.34 -18.80 35.71
CA THR A 531 -15.18 -19.51 34.42
C THR A 531 -13.94 -20.38 34.43
N GLN A 532 -12.80 -19.83 34.83
CA GLN A 532 -11.53 -20.55 34.77
C GLN A 532 -11.41 -21.65 35.84
N GLN A 533 -12.09 -21.52 36.98
CA GLN A 533 -12.21 -22.60 37.96
C GLN A 533 -12.99 -23.80 37.40
N HIS A 534 -14.08 -23.55 36.65
CA HIS A 534 -14.80 -24.61 35.96
C HIS A 534 -13.97 -25.28 34.87
N VAL A 535 -13.22 -24.49 34.09
CA VAL A 535 -12.30 -25.04 33.08
C VAL A 535 -11.22 -25.91 33.73
N ARG A 536 -10.55 -25.41 34.78
CA ARG A 536 -9.55 -26.16 35.53
C ARG A 536 -10.12 -27.47 36.06
N LYS A 537 -11.27 -27.43 36.74
CA LYS A 537 -11.90 -28.62 37.31
C LYS A 537 -12.26 -29.64 36.22
N TYR A 538 -12.79 -29.17 35.10
CA TYR A 538 -13.12 -30.03 33.97
C TYR A 538 -11.89 -30.75 33.39
N PHE A 539 -10.76 -30.08 33.20
CA PHE A 539 -9.52 -30.76 32.77
C PHE A 539 -8.97 -31.71 33.83
N LEU A 540 -8.95 -31.31 35.11
CA LEU A 540 -8.39 -32.12 36.19
C LEU A 540 -9.15 -33.42 36.44
N ASP A 541 -10.48 -33.37 36.55
CA ASP A 541 -11.28 -34.54 36.96
C ASP A 541 -12.47 -34.84 36.03
N GLY A 542 -12.79 -33.95 35.09
CA GLY A 542 -13.92 -34.11 34.16
C GLY A 542 -15.25 -33.56 34.64
N THR A 543 -15.28 -32.88 35.78
CA THR A 543 -16.51 -32.27 36.32
C THR A 543 -16.96 -31.11 35.44
N LEU A 544 -18.14 -31.24 34.87
CA LEU A 544 -18.83 -30.14 34.19
C LEU A 544 -19.52 -29.21 35.19
N PRO A 545 -19.71 -27.91 34.85
CA PRO A 545 -20.57 -27.04 35.61
C PRO A 545 -22.03 -27.54 35.59
N PRO A 546 -22.85 -27.19 36.60
CA PRO A 546 -24.29 -27.38 36.54
C PRO A 546 -24.89 -26.78 35.25
N LYS A 547 -25.92 -27.42 34.71
CA LYS A 547 -26.60 -26.89 33.53
C LYS A 547 -27.23 -25.53 33.85
N GLY A 548 -26.91 -24.52 33.03
CA GLY A 548 -27.39 -23.15 33.23
C GLY A 548 -26.51 -22.30 34.13
N THR A 549 -25.30 -22.77 34.50
CA THR A 549 -24.31 -21.94 35.19
C THR A 549 -23.99 -20.68 34.37
N VAL A 550 -24.03 -19.55 35.07
CA VAL A 550 -23.59 -18.25 34.60
C VAL A 550 -22.46 -17.78 35.50
N CYS A 551 -21.32 -17.42 34.92
CA CYS A 551 -20.18 -16.86 35.64
C CYS A 551 -20.07 -15.35 35.38
N GLU A 552 -20.00 -14.56 36.44
CA GLU A 552 -19.81 -13.11 36.34
C GLU A 552 -18.33 -12.76 36.08
N PRO A 553 -18.03 -11.71 35.29
CA PRO A 553 -16.70 -11.13 35.24
C PRO A 553 -16.41 -10.39 36.55
N ILE A 554 -15.14 -10.35 36.93
CA ILE A 554 -14.69 -9.66 38.17
C ILE A 554 -14.45 -8.15 37.97
N SER A 555 -14.46 -7.70 36.72
CA SER A 555 -14.25 -6.30 36.33
C SER A 555 -15.42 -5.79 35.50
N GLN A 556 -15.50 -4.48 35.32
CA GLN A 556 -16.42 -3.81 34.38
C GLN A 556 -15.65 -3.28 33.16
N PRO A 557 -16.30 -3.08 31.99
CA PRO A 557 -15.62 -2.53 30.81
C PRO A 557 -15.06 -1.11 31.01
N PHE A 558 -15.67 -0.33 31.91
CA PHE A 558 -15.17 0.97 32.38
C PHE A 558 -14.91 0.92 33.88
N PRO A 559 -13.65 0.97 34.34
CA PRO A 559 -13.32 1.04 35.76
C PRO A 559 -13.60 2.44 36.35
N ASN A 560 -14.12 2.52 37.58
CA ASN A 560 -14.52 3.80 38.21
C ASN A 560 -13.33 4.68 38.66
N SER A 561 -13.36 5.96 38.31
CA SER A 561 -12.39 7.04 38.62
C SER A 561 -12.25 7.45 40.09
N ASN A 562 -13.33 7.38 40.91
CA ASN A 562 -13.32 7.76 42.33
C ASN A 562 -12.59 6.76 43.24
N SER A 563 -11.87 5.85 42.61
CA SER A 563 -11.06 4.85 43.21
C SER A 563 -9.67 5.08 42.63
N ASN A 564 -8.71 5.51 43.45
CA ASN A 564 -7.25 5.34 43.26
C ASN A 564 -6.86 3.85 43.07
N TRP A 565 -7.68 3.07 42.36
CA TRP A 565 -7.73 1.63 42.40
C TRP A 565 -7.37 1.15 41.00
N ASP A 566 -6.08 0.91 40.81
CA ASP A 566 -5.58 0.13 39.69
C ASP A 566 -6.29 -1.25 39.65
N LEU A 567 -6.15 -2.03 38.57
CA LEU A 567 -6.72 -3.38 38.52
C LEU A 567 -6.24 -4.27 39.69
N GLU A 568 -5.03 -4.00 40.20
CA GLU A 568 -4.50 -4.58 41.45
C GLU A 568 -5.40 -4.30 42.67
N SER A 569 -6.08 -3.16 42.71
CA SER A 569 -6.99 -2.78 43.76
C SER A 569 -8.39 -3.37 43.57
N GLN A 570 -8.85 -3.62 42.33
CA GLN A 570 -10.05 -4.42 42.08
C GLN A 570 -9.82 -5.89 42.45
N MET A 571 -8.63 -6.41 42.14
CA MET A 571 -8.17 -7.70 42.67
C MET A 571 -8.18 -7.67 44.19
N ALA A 572 -7.61 -6.64 44.83
CA ALA A 572 -7.66 -6.49 46.28
C ALA A 572 -9.11 -6.42 46.79
N GLN A 573 -10.04 -5.74 46.13
CA GLN A 573 -11.44 -5.66 46.56
C GLN A 573 -12.17 -6.99 46.44
N ALA A 574 -11.97 -7.74 45.35
CA ALA A 574 -12.49 -9.10 45.19
C ALA A 574 -11.88 -10.05 46.24
N ILE A 575 -10.57 -9.90 46.52
CA ILE A 575 -9.84 -10.60 47.58
C ILE A 575 -10.33 -10.20 48.98
N PHE A 576 -10.79 -8.96 49.19
CA PHE A 576 -11.28 -8.44 50.47
C PHE A 576 -12.79 -8.67 50.69
N SER A 577 -13.59 -8.82 49.63
CA SER A 577 -15.03 -9.06 49.71
C SER A 577 -15.41 -10.54 49.78
N GLU A 578 -14.59 -11.43 49.23
CA GLU A 578 -14.76 -12.88 49.34
C GLU A 578 -13.83 -13.45 50.42
N ALA A 579 -14.39 -14.20 51.36
CA ALA A 579 -13.65 -14.78 52.47
C ALA A 579 -12.47 -15.64 51.99
N THR A 580 -11.23 -15.19 52.25
CA THR A 580 -9.96 -15.94 52.16
C THR A 580 -9.84 -16.85 50.92
N LEU A 581 -9.63 -16.25 49.74
CA LEU A 581 -9.19 -17.00 48.55
C LEU A 581 -7.93 -17.81 48.87
N SER A 582 -7.85 -19.05 48.38
CA SER A 582 -6.63 -19.85 48.55
C SER A 582 -5.45 -19.22 47.79
N ALA A 583 -4.20 -19.57 48.14
CA ALA A 583 -3.03 -19.11 47.39
C ALA A 583 -3.09 -19.53 45.91
N GLN A 584 -3.73 -20.66 45.62
CA GLN A 584 -3.93 -21.18 44.27
C GLN A 584 -5.01 -20.40 43.50
N ASP A 585 -6.06 -19.92 44.19
CA ASP A 585 -7.09 -19.06 43.59
C ASP A 585 -6.56 -17.65 43.33
N HIS A 586 -5.68 -17.12 44.19
CA HIS A 586 -4.97 -15.86 43.94
C HIS A 586 -4.13 -15.92 42.66
N LYS A 587 -3.31 -16.96 42.52
CA LYS A 587 -2.48 -17.13 41.32
C LYS A 587 -3.32 -17.35 40.05
N LEU A 588 -4.45 -18.04 40.19
CA LEU A 588 -5.40 -18.19 39.08
C LEU A 588 -5.98 -16.83 38.69
N LEU A 589 -6.45 -16.05 39.67
CA LEU A 589 -7.02 -14.72 39.48
C LEU A 589 -6.05 -13.77 38.75
N GLU A 590 -4.80 -13.70 39.20
CA GLU A 590 -3.72 -12.95 38.53
C GLU A 590 -3.59 -13.34 37.06
N ALA A 591 -3.49 -14.65 36.78
CA ALA A 591 -3.35 -15.13 35.42
C ALA A 591 -4.55 -14.81 34.53
N VAL A 592 -5.78 -14.89 35.07
CA VAL A 592 -7.01 -14.53 34.35
C VAL A 592 -7.03 -13.04 34.00
N VAL A 593 -6.62 -12.19 34.94
CA VAL A 593 -6.54 -10.73 34.74
C VAL A 593 -5.53 -10.40 33.66
N ASP A 594 -4.32 -10.97 33.73
CA ASP A 594 -3.28 -10.71 32.73
C ASP A 594 -3.68 -11.22 31.34
N LEU A 595 -4.34 -12.37 31.27
CA LEU A 595 -4.85 -12.94 30.02
C LEU A 595 -5.85 -12.00 29.34
N SER A 596 -6.71 -11.35 30.12
CA SER A 596 -7.69 -10.39 29.59
C SER A 596 -7.06 -9.11 29.01
N LYS A 597 -5.83 -8.78 29.43
CA LYS A 597 -5.05 -7.62 28.96
C LYS A 597 -4.12 -7.94 27.79
N MET A 598 -3.79 -9.22 27.58
CA MET A 598 -2.86 -9.63 26.53
C MET A 598 -3.53 -9.67 25.17
N ASP A 599 -2.84 -9.14 24.16
CA ASP A 599 -3.18 -9.41 22.78
C ASP A 599 -2.50 -10.70 22.32
N VAL A 600 -3.27 -11.69 21.84
CA VAL A 600 -2.77 -13.03 21.51
C VAL A 600 -1.79 -12.98 20.32
N VAL A 601 -1.78 -11.87 19.55
CA VAL A 601 -0.98 -11.75 18.32
C VAL A 601 -0.07 -10.51 18.27
N SER A 602 -0.29 -9.42 19.00
CA SER A 602 0.54 -8.20 18.89
C SER A 602 1.52 -7.98 20.06
N GLY A 603 2.80 -8.25 19.80
CA GLY A 603 3.93 -7.84 20.65
C GLY A 603 5.16 -7.58 19.77
N PRO A 604 5.91 -6.48 19.95
CA PRO A 604 7.07 -6.17 19.13
C PRO A 604 8.28 -7.01 19.56
N PHE A 605 8.85 -7.77 18.63
CA PHE A 605 10.18 -8.39 18.77
C PHE A 605 11.09 -7.99 17.61
N PHE A 606 11.15 -6.70 17.26
CA PHE A 606 12.07 -6.21 16.23
C PHE A 606 12.52 -4.77 16.54
N ARG A 607 13.80 -4.59 16.85
CA ARG A 607 14.55 -3.34 16.63
C ARG A 607 15.66 -3.68 15.64
N GLN A 608 15.61 -3.07 14.45
CA GLN A 608 16.65 -3.16 13.45
C GLN A 608 17.44 -1.84 13.43
N VAL A 609 18.76 -1.94 13.33
CA VAL A 609 19.69 -0.82 13.16
C VAL A 609 20.30 -0.97 11.77
N GLY A 610 20.20 0.05 10.92
CA GLY A 610 20.76 0.07 9.57
C GLY A 610 22.15 0.70 9.53
N ILE A 611 23.00 0.23 8.60
CA ILE A 611 24.27 0.85 8.19
C ILE A 611 24.31 0.85 6.66
N SER A 612 24.65 1.99 6.07
CA SER A 612 24.79 2.19 4.62
C SER A 612 26.21 1.93 4.13
N CYS A 613 26.36 1.56 2.85
CA CYS A 613 27.59 1.71 2.07
C CYS A 613 27.24 1.94 0.59
N GLY A 614 27.88 2.93 -0.03
CA GLY A 614 27.59 3.45 -1.37
C GLY A 614 28.28 2.74 -2.53
N MET A 615 28.03 3.24 -3.74
CA MET A 615 28.61 2.76 -5.01
C MET A 615 29.15 3.90 -5.89
N ASN A 616 30.02 3.49 -6.83
CA ASN A 616 30.84 4.30 -7.72
C ASN A 616 30.21 4.64 -9.09
N ALA A 617 30.70 5.77 -9.58
CA ALA A 617 30.68 6.45 -10.89
C ALA A 617 30.47 5.65 -12.19
N LEU A 618 29.47 6.10 -12.96
CA LEU A 618 29.56 6.33 -14.41
C LEU A 618 29.79 7.84 -14.63
N LEU A 619 30.34 8.25 -15.77
CA LEU A 619 30.70 9.66 -16.10
C LEU A 619 29.46 10.59 -16.12
N ILE A 620 29.04 11.00 -14.93
CA ILE A 620 28.13 12.09 -14.61
C ILE A 620 29.03 13.25 -14.19
N ASP A 621 28.85 14.41 -14.79
CA ASP A 621 29.50 15.63 -14.33
C ASP A 621 28.59 16.34 -13.33
N ASN A 622 29.16 17.11 -12.42
CA ASN A 622 28.44 17.78 -11.35
C ASN A 622 28.79 19.27 -11.35
N VAL A 623 27.77 20.12 -11.35
CA VAL A 623 27.94 21.57 -11.18
C VAL A 623 27.43 21.97 -9.80
N LEU A 624 28.29 22.62 -9.02
CA LEU A 624 27.90 23.23 -7.75
C LEU A 624 27.21 24.58 -8.02
N VAL A 625 26.08 24.79 -7.37
CA VAL A 625 25.30 26.03 -7.46
C VAL A 625 24.87 26.47 -6.06
N PRO A 626 24.74 27.78 -5.79
CA PRO A 626 24.11 28.24 -4.57
C PRO A 626 22.68 27.71 -4.46
N LEU A 627 22.33 27.17 -3.29
CA LEU A 627 20.97 26.77 -2.96
C LEU A 627 20.05 28.00 -2.97
N ASN A 628 20.53 29.14 -2.51
CA ASN A 628 19.89 30.43 -2.67
C ASN A 628 20.75 31.38 -3.52
N HIS A 629 20.37 31.63 -4.77
CA HIS A 629 21.14 32.56 -5.61
C HIS A 629 21.09 34.04 -5.16
N HIS A 630 20.22 34.40 -4.22
CA HIS A 630 20.24 35.73 -3.58
C HIS A 630 21.23 35.81 -2.41
N ASP A 631 21.82 34.67 -2.02
CA ASP A 631 22.87 34.54 -1.01
C ASP A 631 23.92 33.52 -1.48
N PRO A 632 24.82 33.93 -2.40
CA PRO A 632 25.71 33.02 -3.11
C PRO A 632 26.80 32.37 -2.23
N GLU A 633 26.99 32.84 -0.99
CA GLU A 633 27.95 32.29 -0.01
C GLU A 633 27.27 31.29 0.96
N GLY A 634 25.98 31.01 0.77
CA GLY A 634 25.20 30.08 1.58
C GLY A 634 25.39 28.61 1.18
N ASP A 635 24.45 27.77 1.62
CA ASP A 635 24.46 26.33 1.29
C ASP A 635 24.43 26.10 -0.23
N GLU A 636 25.01 24.97 -0.67
CA GLU A 636 25.12 24.61 -2.08
C GLU A 636 24.17 23.45 -2.45
N ALA A 637 23.75 23.44 -3.71
CA ALA A 637 23.15 22.29 -4.37
C ALA A 637 24.12 21.72 -5.41
N VAL A 638 24.03 20.42 -5.66
CA VAL A 638 24.79 19.73 -6.71
C VAL A 638 23.82 19.42 -7.84
N ILE A 639 24.11 19.91 -9.03
CA ILE A 639 23.36 19.63 -10.24
C ILE A 639 24.07 18.52 -11.02
N ALA A 640 23.40 17.39 -11.20
CA ALA A 640 23.91 16.28 -12.00
C ALA A 640 23.67 16.52 -13.49
N LEU A 641 24.68 16.24 -14.31
CA LEU A 641 24.63 16.37 -15.76
C LEU A 641 25.19 15.14 -16.45
N VAL A 642 24.67 14.88 -17.64
CA VAL A 642 25.24 13.93 -18.59
C VAL A 642 25.45 14.64 -19.92
N ARG A 643 26.61 14.40 -20.52
CA ARG A 643 27.00 14.99 -21.81
C ARG A 643 27.25 13.87 -22.81
N LYS A 644 26.57 13.94 -23.95
CA LYS A 644 27.04 13.29 -25.18
C LYS A 644 27.87 14.32 -25.97
N PRO A 645 29.19 14.12 -26.12
CA PRO A 645 30.04 15.06 -26.86
C PRO A 645 29.63 15.20 -28.32
N ALA A 646 29.92 16.37 -28.89
CA ALA A 646 29.86 16.62 -30.32
C ALA A 646 30.71 15.60 -31.09
N ALA A 647 30.31 15.31 -32.33
CA ALA A 647 31.07 14.42 -33.21
C ALA A 647 32.32 15.09 -33.82
N VAL A 648 32.48 16.39 -33.60
CA VAL A 648 33.66 17.18 -33.96
C VAL A 648 34.45 17.57 -32.70
N PRO A 649 35.79 17.71 -32.79
CA PRO A 649 36.61 18.21 -31.68
C PRO A 649 36.20 19.61 -31.20
N GLU A 650 36.38 19.92 -29.91
CA GLU A 650 36.03 21.24 -29.33
C GLU A 650 36.81 22.42 -29.93
N ASP A 651 38.01 22.17 -30.47
CA ASP A 651 38.86 23.16 -31.14
C ASP A 651 38.52 23.34 -32.63
N SER A 652 37.56 22.58 -33.16
CA SER A 652 37.08 22.67 -34.53
C SER A 652 36.25 23.93 -34.78
N GLU A 653 36.41 24.55 -35.96
CA GLU A 653 35.55 25.66 -36.41
C GLU A 653 34.07 25.27 -36.58
N PHE A 654 33.79 23.97 -36.65
CA PHE A 654 32.44 23.39 -36.75
C PHE A 654 31.82 23.10 -35.37
N TYR A 655 32.58 23.23 -34.28
CA TYR A 655 32.03 23.12 -32.93
C TYR A 655 31.17 24.34 -32.60
N ARG A 656 30.03 24.10 -31.97
CA ARG A 656 28.98 25.09 -31.69
C ARG A 656 28.56 25.11 -30.22
N GLY A 657 29.20 24.30 -29.36
CA GLY A 657 28.93 24.24 -27.92
C GLY A 657 27.77 23.31 -27.54
N PRO A 658 27.43 23.27 -26.23
CA PRO A 658 26.40 22.40 -25.68
C PRO A 658 25.00 23.00 -25.82
N ILE A 659 24.03 22.13 -26.02
CA ILE A 659 22.60 22.41 -25.88
C ILE A 659 22.09 21.71 -24.62
N LEU A 660 21.48 22.47 -23.71
CA LEU A 660 20.84 21.94 -22.51
C LEU A 660 19.43 21.44 -22.83
N PHE A 661 19.11 20.23 -22.40
CA PHE A 661 17.81 19.59 -22.58
C PHE A 661 17.08 19.43 -21.25
N ASN A 662 15.77 19.69 -21.25
CA ASN A 662 14.90 19.42 -20.12
C ASN A 662 13.59 18.75 -20.59
N PRO A 663 13.23 17.56 -20.05
CA PRO A 663 12.04 16.82 -20.47
C PRO A 663 10.72 17.38 -19.93
N GLY A 664 10.76 18.25 -18.93
CA GLY A 664 9.58 18.76 -18.23
C GLY A 664 9.19 17.92 -17.01
N GLY A 665 7.88 17.73 -16.83
CA GLY A 665 7.27 17.18 -15.62
C GLY A 665 6.38 18.22 -14.93
N PRO A 666 6.88 19.05 -13.98
CA PRO A 666 8.23 19.04 -13.40
C PRO A 666 8.55 17.73 -12.67
N GLY A 667 9.81 17.46 -12.34
CA GLY A 667 10.23 16.20 -11.71
C GLY A 667 10.90 15.20 -12.66
N GLY A 668 10.93 15.47 -13.97
CA GLY A 668 11.60 14.63 -14.95
C GLY A 668 13.12 14.78 -14.96
N SER A 669 13.84 13.66 -15.05
CA SER A 669 15.30 13.63 -15.14
C SER A 669 15.77 13.95 -16.57
N GLY A 670 16.49 15.07 -16.73
CA GLY A 670 17.17 15.39 -17.99
C GLY A 670 18.35 14.46 -18.25
N VAL A 671 18.96 13.90 -17.21
CA VAL A 671 19.99 12.86 -17.34
C VAL A 671 19.41 11.60 -17.99
N ASP A 672 18.28 11.10 -17.48
CA ASP A 672 17.65 9.89 -18.03
C ASP A 672 17.13 10.09 -19.46
N LEU A 673 16.66 11.30 -19.80
CA LEU A 673 16.30 11.67 -21.17
C LEU A 673 17.46 11.40 -22.14
N ILE A 674 18.69 11.80 -21.78
CA ILE A 674 19.86 11.67 -22.64
C ILE A 674 20.44 10.26 -22.61
N LEU A 675 20.48 9.60 -21.44
CA LEU A 675 20.92 8.20 -21.32
C LEU A 675 20.00 7.22 -22.08
N GLY A 676 18.71 7.54 -22.23
CA GLY A 676 17.67 6.70 -22.86
C GLY A 676 17.72 6.57 -24.40
N LYS A 677 18.89 6.70 -25.04
CA LYS A 677 19.10 6.72 -26.51
C LYS A 677 18.54 7.93 -27.27
N ALA A 678 17.86 8.89 -26.61
CA ALA A 678 17.37 10.10 -27.28
C ALA A 678 18.52 11.00 -27.76
N ALA A 679 19.68 10.96 -27.08
CA ALA A 679 20.86 11.76 -27.43
C ALA A 679 21.36 11.56 -28.86
N ASP A 680 21.26 10.33 -29.39
CA ASP A 680 21.61 10.02 -30.77
C ASP A 680 20.67 10.68 -31.77
N GLN A 681 19.38 10.69 -31.45
CA GLN A 681 18.36 11.30 -32.30
C GLN A 681 18.48 12.82 -32.27
N PHE A 682 18.67 13.43 -31.09
CA PHE A 682 18.87 14.88 -30.96
C PHE A 682 20.15 15.33 -31.67
N SER A 683 21.27 14.64 -31.47
CA SER A 683 22.53 14.92 -32.18
C SER A 683 22.37 14.81 -33.70
N THR A 684 21.58 13.84 -34.18
CA THR A 684 21.22 13.76 -35.60
C THR A 684 20.45 15.00 -36.02
N ILE A 685 19.44 15.44 -35.26
CA ILE A 685 18.60 16.60 -35.61
C ILE A 685 19.41 17.89 -35.67
N VAL A 686 20.09 18.27 -34.59
CA VAL A 686 20.82 19.55 -34.51
C VAL A 686 22.11 19.54 -35.32
N GLY A 687 22.68 18.36 -35.57
CA GLY A 687 23.91 18.17 -36.33
C GLY A 687 25.14 17.87 -35.46
N PRO A 688 26.28 17.56 -36.09
CA PRO A 688 27.45 16.97 -35.41
C PRO A 688 28.23 17.96 -34.53
N GLY A 689 27.96 19.27 -34.64
CA GLY A 689 28.73 20.33 -33.98
C GLY A 689 28.34 20.63 -32.53
N PHE A 690 27.32 19.97 -31.98
CA PHE A 690 26.76 20.29 -30.66
C PHE A 690 26.96 19.16 -29.68
N ASP A 691 27.22 19.52 -28.42
CA ASP A 691 27.03 18.57 -27.33
C ASP A 691 25.56 18.50 -26.95
N ILE A 692 25.12 17.29 -26.60
CA ILE A 692 23.78 17.06 -26.08
C ILE A 692 23.91 16.88 -24.57
N VAL A 693 23.46 17.87 -23.81
CA VAL A 693 23.60 17.91 -22.36
C VAL A 693 22.24 17.81 -21.68
N GLY A 694 22.03 16.74 -20.94
CA GLY A 694 20.89 16.56 -20.05
C GLY A 694 21.29 16.92 -18.64
N PHE A 695 20.43 17.62 -17.90
CA PHE A 695 20.67 17.93 -16.50
C PHE A 695 19.45 17.60 -15.65
N ASP A 696 19.69 17.16 -14.42
CA ASP A 696 18.66 16.97 -13.42
C ASP A 696 18.54 18.28 -12.63
N PRO A 697 17.39 19.00 -12.66
CA PRO A 697 17.22 20.18 -11.82
C PRO A 697 17.44 19.89 -10.34
N ARG A 698 17.74 20.93 -9.55
CA ARG A 698 17.85 20.85 -8.09
C ARG A 698 16.67 20.05 -7.49
N GLY A 699 16.97 19.13 -6.59
CA GLY A 699 15.94 18.30 -5.95
C GLY A 699 15.41 17.12 -6.77
N ILE A 700 15.84 16.97 -8.03
CA ILE A 700 15.35 15.94 -8.95
C ILE A 700 16.42 14.86 -9.15
N SER A 701 15.98 13.60 -9.10
CA SER A 701 16.77 12.39 -9.35
C SER A 701 18.18 12.44 -8.75
N ARG A 702 19.23 12.63 -9.56
CA ARG A 702 20.64 12.56 -9.12
C ARG A 702 21.17 13.86 -8.49
N SER A 703 20.43 14.95 -8.58
CA SER A 703 20.82 16.24 -8.00
C SER A 703 20.49 16.33 -6.51
N THR A 704 21.41 16.90 -5.72
CA THR A 704 21.29 17.02 -4.26
C THR A 704 21.09 18.47 -3.82
N PRO A 705 20.37 18.75 -2.72
CA PRO A 705 19.69 17.77 -1.85
C PRO A 705 18.48 17.13 -2.55
N HIS A 706 18.23 15.85 -2.29
CA HIS A 706 17.10 15.13 -2.90
C HIS A 706 15.78 15.51 -2.23
N VAL A 707 14.75 15.81 -3.02
CA VAL A 707 13.39 15.92 -2.51
C VAL A 707 12.84 14.51 -2.32
N SER A 708 12.70 14.07 -1.07
CA SER A 708 12.06 12.79 -0.73
C SER A 708 11.23 12.94 0.54
N PHE A 709 9.93 12.65 0.45
CA PHE A 709 9.01 12.77 1.59
C PHE A 709 8.89 11.47 2.38
N PHE A 710 9.13 10.34 1.73
CA PHE A 710 9.05 9.00 2.32
C PHE A 710 10.45 8.49 2.67
N LYS A 711 10.53 7.61 3.68
CA LYS A 711 11.80 7.03 4.13
C LYS A 711 12.30 5.93 3.19
N THR A 712 11.39 5.23 2.51
CA THR A 712 11.70 4.11 1.60
C THR A 712 10.83 4.12 0.33
N ASP A 713 11.28 3.46 -0.74
CA ASP A 713 10.51 3.36 -1.99
C ASP A 713 9.26 2.49 -1.85
N ILE A 714 9.28 1.46 -1.00
CA ILE A 714 8.09 0.66 -0.69
C ILE A 714 7.02 1.55 -0.07
N GLU A 715 7.44 2.40 0.86
CA GLU A 715 6.55 3.34 1.54
C GLU A 715 5.91 4.32 0.54
N ARG A 716 6.71 4.88 -0.38
CA ARG A 716 6.23 5.72 -1.49
C ARG A 716 5.27 4.95 -2.41
N SER A 717 5.61 3.72 -2.77
CA SER A 717 4.79 2.86 -3.65
C SER A 717 3.44 2.53 -3.00
N MET A 718 3.44 2.11 -1.74
CA MET A 718 2.22 1.84 -0.97
C MET A 718 1.35 3.09 -0.86
N TRP A 719 1.96 4.26 -0.65
CA TRP A 719 1.24 5.53 -0.68
C TRP A 719 0.60 5.77 -2.05
N GLY A 720 1.35 5.60 -3.15
CA GLY A 720 0.88 5.75 -4.53
C GLY A 720 -0.35 4.87 -4.84
N TYR A 721 -0.29 3.57 -4.52
CA TYR A 721 -1.42 2.64 -4.72
C TYR A 721 -2.67 3.06 -3.93
N GLY A 722 -2.50 3.57 -2.71
CA GLY A 722 -3.62 4.07 -1.90
C GLY A 722 -4.30 5.33 -2.47
N GLY A 723 -3.67 6.00 -3.45
CA GLY A 723 -4.10 7.26 -4.08
C GLY A 723 -4.77 7.12 -5.45
N LEU A 724 -4.98 5.90 -5.96
CA LEU A 724 -5.49 5.64 -7.31
C LEU A 724 -6.97 5.99 -7.55
N SER A 725 -7.68 6.54 -6.55
CA SER A 725 -9.07 6.97 -6.74
C SER A 725 -9.13 8.30 -7.47
N LEU A 726 -9.98 8.40 -8.49
CA LEU A 726 -10.31 9.69 -9.10
C LEU A 726 -10.99 10.60 -8.07
N VAL A 727 -10.72 11.90 -8.15
CA VAL A 727 -11.22 12.90 -7.17
C VAL A 727 -12.74 13.09 -7.22
N ASN A 728 -13.40 12.60 -8.28
CA ASN A 728 -14.85 12.63 -8.48
C ASN A 728 -15.51 11.25 -8.37
N ASN A 729 -14.79 10.22 -7.90
CA ASN A 729 -15.30 8.85 -7.89
C ASN A 729 -16.39 8.62 -6.84
N THR A 730 -16.37 9.38 -5.75
CA THR A 730 -17.36 9.35 -4.66
C THR A 730 -17.49 10.74 -4.05
N ASP A 731 -18.56 10.97 -3.28
CA ASP A 731 -18.73 12.20 -2.48
C ASP A 731 -17.55 12.42 -1.51
N GLU A 732 -16.88 11.35 -1.07
CA GLU A 732 -15.75 11.38 -0.14
C GLU A 732 -14.39 11.59 -0.84
N ALA A 733 -14.29 11.32 -2.15
CA ALA A 733 -13.02 11.21 -2.86
C ALA A 733 -12.21 12.52 -2.85
N ILE A 734 -12.89 13.66 -2.97
CA ILE A 734 -12.25 14.98 -2.89
C ILE A 734 -11.65 15.21 -1.50
N TYR A 735 -12.40 14.91 -0.44
CA TYR A 735 -11.94 15.11 0.93
C TYR A 735 -10.79 14.16 1.29
N ARG A 736 -10.85 12.91 0.82
CA ARG A 736 -9.76 11.94 0.96
C ARG A 736 -8.50 12.43 0.25
N THR A 737 -8.62 12.99 -0.95
CA THR A 737 -7.49 13.58 -1.71
C THR A 737 -6.87 14.74 -0.94
N MET A 738 -7.69 15.63 -0.38
CA MET A 738 -7.22 16.74 0.44
C MET A 738 -6.51 16.26 1.72
N ALA A 739 -7.03 15.25 2.40
CA ALA A 739 -6.39 14.67 3.58
C ALA A 739 -5.03 14.05 3.23
N ARG A 740 -4.91 13.37 2.08
CA ARG A 740 -3.63 12.84 1.59
C ARG A 740 -2.62 13.94 1.34
N ALA A 741 -3.02 15.01 0.65
CA ALA A 741 -2.15 16.14 0.37
C ALA A 741 -1.57 16.75 1.66
N LYS A 742 -2.37 16.86 2.72
CA LYS A 742 -1.90 17.36 4.03
C LYS A 742 -0.88 16.44 4.69
N VAL A 743 -1.06 15.13 4.62
CA VAL A 743 -0.07 14.18 5.15
C VAL A 743 1.25 14.32 4.38
N VAL A 744 1.19 14.39 3.05
CA VAL A 744 2.38 14.62 2.21
C VAL A 744 3.05 15.94 2.57
N ALA A 745 2.29 17.01 2.77
CA ALA A 745 2.82 18.31 3.19
C ALA A 745 3.50 18.26 4.57
N GLN A 746 2.95 17.52 5.52
CA GLN A 746 3.55 17.30 6.84
C GLN A 746 4.84 16.49 6.76
N LEU A 747 4.88 15.45 5.93
CA LEU A 747 6.10 14.66 5.68
C LEU A 747 7.17 15.53 5.00
N ALA A 748 6.79 16.34 4.00
CA ALA A 748 7.68 17.28 3.34
C ALA A 748 8.31 18.27 4.35
N GLU A 749 7.51 18.82 5.27
CA GLU A 749 7.99 19.73 6.32
C GLU A 749 8.98 19.07 7.28
N GLU A 750 8.79 17.80 7.64
CA GLU A 750 9.74 17.06 8.50
C GLU A 750 11.07 16.77 7.82
N THR A 751 11.01 16.45 6.53
CA THR A 751 12.21 16.15 5.73
C THR A 751 12.95 17.40 5.26
N ASP A 752 12.33 18.58 5.39
CA ASP A 752 12.92 19.85 4.97
C ASP A 752 13.98 20.33 5.97
N SER A 753 15.25 20.22 5.59
CA SER A 753 16.37 20.83 6.32
C SER A 753 16.64 22.29 5.91
N GLY A 754 15.66 22.96 5.29
CA GLY A 754 15.72 24.34 4.80
C GLY A 754 15.85 24.48 3.28
N TYR A 755 16.00 23.38 2.54
CA TYR A 755 16.20 23.38 1.09
C TYR A 755 14.89 23.48 0.30
N LEU A 756 13.77 23.02 0.86
CA LEU A 756 12.53 22.80 0.12
C LEU A 756 12.01 24.09 -0.51
N ARG A 757 12.20 25.25 0.14
CA ARG A 757 11.76 26.56 -0.37
C ARG A 757 12.46 27.01 -1.66
N TYR A 758 13.61 26.43 -1.95
CA TYR A 758 14.43 26.75 -3.12
C TYR A 758 14.20 25.76 -4.27
N MET A 759 13.35 24.75 -4.09
CA MET A 759 12.93 23.81 -5.12
C MET A 759 11.81 24.44 -5.97
N ASN A 760 12.19 25.36 -6.85
CA ASN A 760 11.27 26.13 -7.69
C ASN A 760 11.89 26.51 -9.04
N THR A 761 11.05 27.01 -9.95
CA THR A 761 11.47 27.32 -11.34
C THR A 761 12.47 28.48 -11.42
N GLU A 762 12.32 29.53 -10.59
CA GLU A 762 13.21 30.69 -10.60
C GLU A 762 14.65 30.28 -10.29
N GLN A 763 14.84 29.54 -9.21
CA GLN A 763 16.16 29.11 -8.77
C GLN A 763 16.80 28.14 -9.78
N THR A 764 16.00 27.25 -10.37
CA THR A 764 16.45 26.36 -11.45
C THR A 764 16.91 27.14 -12.69
N ALA A 765 16.22 28.22 -13.07
CA ALA A 765 16.66 29.07 -14.19
C ALA A 765 18.02 29.73 -13.90
N ARG A 766 18.31 30.06 -12.64
CA ARG A 766 19.62 30.57 -12.23
C ARG A 766 20.70 29.49 -12.27
N ASP A 767 20.34 28.24 -11.96
CA ASP A 767 21.27 27.10 -12.12
C ASP A 767 21.67 26.89 -13.56
N MET A 768 20.73 27.02 -14.50
CA MET A 768 21.04 26.94 -15.92
C MET A 768 22.12 27.96 -16.33
N LEU A 769 22.09 29.17 -15.76
CA LEU A 769 23.12 30.17 -16.01
C LEU A 769 24.47 29.70 -15.45
N ARG A 770 24.50 29.13 -14.23
CA ARG A 770 25.74 28.60 -13.63
C ARG A 770 26.32 27.41 -14.39
N ILE A 771 25.47 26.52 -14.89
CA ILE A 771 25.90 25.40 -15.74
C ILE A 771 26.61 25.94 -16.99
N VAL A 772 26.03 26.94 -17.64
CA VAL A 772 26.61 27.58 -18.84
C VAL A 772 27.93 28.28 -18.51
N GLU A 773 27.98 29.04 -17.41
CA GLU A 773 29.20 29.72 -16.94
C GLU A 773 30.32 28.73 -16.60
N ALA A 774 29.99 27.60 -15.94
CA ALA A 774 30.95 26.57 -15.56
C ALA A 774 31.61 25.90 -16.78
N HIS A 775 30.93 25.86 -17.92
CA HIS A 775 31.49 25.37 -19.19
C HIS A 775 32.28 26.44 -19.97
N GLY A 776 32.49 27.62 -19.38
CA GLY A 776 33.21 28.73 -20.02
C GLY A 776 32.40 29.42 -21.13
N ILE A 777 31.08 29.26 -21.13
CA ILE A 777 30.18 29.76 -22.17
C ILE A 777 29.41 30.97 -21.64
N SER A 778 29.18 31.97 -22.49
CA SER A 778 28.56 33.24 -22.08
C SER A 778 27.05 33.33 -22.33
N LYS A 779 26.51 32.45 -23.19
CA LYS A 779 25.11 32.42 -23.61
C LYS A 779 24.59 30.98 -23.73
N LEU A 780 23.35 30.76 -23.30
CA LEU A 780 22.66 29.48 -23.25
C LEU A 780 22.17 29.04 -24.64
N GLN A 781 22.37 27.77 -24.95
CA GLN A 781 21.58 27.05 -25.95
C GLN A 781 20.67 26.03 -25.24
N TYR A 782 19.36 26.07 -25.52
CA TYR A 782 18.39 25.30 -24.74
C TYR A 782 17.27 24.70 -25.61
N TRP A 783 16.89 23.47 -25.31
CA TRP A 783 15.69 22.81 -25.82
C TRP A 783 14.87 22.23 -24.66
N GLY A 784 13.78 22.91 -24.30
CA GLY A 784 12.86 22.49 -23.24
C GLY A 784 11.54 21.95 -23.77
N PHE A 785 11.05 20.88 -23.15
CA PHE A 785 9.75 20.27 -23.46
C PHE A 785 8.77 20.44 -22.31
N SER A 786 7.48 20.62 -22.61
CA SER A 786 6.41 20.64 -21.58
C SER A 786 6.70 21.68 -20.49
N TYR A 787 6.71 21.32 -19.18
CA TYR A 787 7.18 22.21 -18.10
C TYR A 787 8.56 22.85 -18.37
N GLY A 788 9.46 22.17 -19.09
CA GLY A 788 10.74 22.75 -19.51
C GLY A 788 10.59 24.01 -20.37
N THR A 789 9.45 24.21 -21.03
CA THR A 789 9.13 25.46 -21.75
C THR A 789 8.88 26.63 -20.80
N LEU A 790 8.24 26.38 -19.64
CA LEU A 790 8.06 27.37 -18.58
C LEU A 790 9.42 27.77 -17.99
N LEU A 791 10.29 26.79 -17.75
CA LEU A 791 11.65 27.01 -17.29
C LEU A 791 12.45 27.86 -18.31
N GLY A 792 12.34 27.54 -19.60
CA GLY A 792 12.96 28.30 -20.69
C GLY A 792 12.45 29.74 -20.78
N ALA A 793 11.13 29.93 -20.74
CA ALA A 793 10.51 31.27 -20.76
C ALA A 793 10.91 32.09 -19.53
N THR A 794 10.99 31.47 -18.35
CA THR A 794 11.47 32.10 -17.12
C THR A 794 12.93 32.56 -17.28
N PHE A 795 13.80 31.69 -17.80
CA PHE A 795 15.19 32.05 -18.09
C PHE A 795 15.28 33.22 -19.07
N ALA A 796 14.53 33.18 -20.18
CA ALA A 796 14.55 34.21 -21.20
C ALA A 796 14.09 35.58 -20.70
N SER A 797 13.13 35.62 -19.78
CA SER A 797 12.68 36.86 -19.15
C SER A 797 13.66 37.39 -18.09
N MET A 798 14.32 36.50 -17.34
CA MET A 798 15.28 36.88 -16.30
C MET A 798 16.65 37.28 -16.88
N PHE A 799 17.09 36.62 -17.95
CA PHE A 799 18.42 36.75 -18.54
C PHE A 799 18.35 36.88 -20.08
N PRO A 800 17.65 37.89 -20.61
CA PRO A 800 17.40 38.00 -22.05
C PRO A 800 18.69 38.13 -22.88
N ASP A 801 19.75 38.74 -22.32
CA ASP A 801 21.05 38.91 -22.95
C ASP A 801 21.87 37.61 -23.01
N LYS A 802 21.50 36.59 -22.22
CA LYS A 802 22.19 35.31 -22.11
C LYS A 802 21.64 34.23 -23.03
N ILE A 803 20.84 34.59 -24.05
CA ILE A 803 20.29 33.62 -25.02
C ILE A 803 21.14 33.57 -26.29
N GLU A 804 21.68 32.40 -26.61
CA GLU A 804 22.26 32.11 -27.92
C GLU A 804 21.21 31.46 -28.84
N ARG A 805 20.64 30.33 -28.44
CA ARG A 805 19.53 29.66 -29.14
C ARG A 805 18.57 29.10 -28.12
N MET A 806 17.28 29.33 -28.28
CA MET A 806 16.27 28.78 -27.37
C MET A 806 15.09 28.23 -28.16
N LEU A 807 14.87 26.94 -28.01
CA LEU A 807 13.71 26.22 -28.50
C LEU A 807 12.87 25.74 -27.31
N ILE A 808 11.59 26.11 -27.32
CA ILE A 808 10.60 25.60 -26.35
C ILE A 808 9.45 24.91 -27.09
N ASP A 809 9.22 23.64 -26.77
CA ASP A 809 8.34 22.73 -27.51
C ASP A 809 7.26 22.13 -26.58
N GLY A 810 5.98 22.24 -26.96
CA GLY A 810 4.86 21.95 -26.06
C GLY A 810 4.76 23.03 -24.98
N VAL A 811 4.43 24.25 -25.41
CA VAL A 811 4.56 25.45 -24.59
C VAL A 811 3.48 25.55 -23.52
N VAL A 812 3.89 25.70 -22.27
CA VAL A 812 3.03 25.96 -21.11
C VAL A 812 2.68 27.45 -21.06
N ASP A 813 1.41 27.76 -20.80
CA ASP A 813 0.97 29.12 -20.49
C ASP A 813 1.42 29.49 -19.08
N ALA A 814 2.41 30.39 -18.98
CA ALA A 814 3.07 30.68 -17.71
C ALA A 814 2.11 31.30 -16.68
N GLU A 815 1.24 32.21 -17.10
CA GLU A 815 0.29 32.87 -16.20
C GLU A 815 -0.70 31.86 -15.59
N ASP A 816 -1.35 31.01 -16.40
CA ASP A 816 -2.26 29.97 -15.88
C ASP A 816 -1.54 28.96 -14.96
N TYR A 817 -0.29 28.57 -15.30
CA TYR A 817 0.51 27.69 -14.44
C TYR A 817 0.76 28.30 -13.06
N TYR A 818 1.23 29.55 -12.97
CA TYR A 818 1.56 30.17 -11.68
C TYR A 818 0.35 30.44 -10.79
N THR A 819 -0.85 30.58 -11.35
CA THR A 819 -2.10 30.61 -10.57
C THR A 819 -2.50 29.24 -10.02
N GLY A 820 -1.93 28.16 -10.56
CA GLY A 820 -2.29 26.78 -10.26
C GLY A 820 -3.69 26.40 -10.77
N ASN A 821 -4.24 27.15 -11.73
CA ASN A 821 -5.59 26.93 -12.24
C ASN A 821 -5.65 25.84 -13.31
N GLY A 822 -4.64 25.72 -14.17
CA GLY A 822 -4.49 24.62 -15.12
C GLY A 822 -5.56 24.54 -16.22
N SER A 823 -6.57 25.42 -16.23
CA SER A 823 -7.69 25.36 -17.18
C SER A 823 -7.25 25.66 -18.60
N ALA A 824 -6.16 26.41 -18.76
CA ALA A 824 -5.54 26.69 -20.04
C ALA A 824 -4.96 25.44 -20.71
N SER A 825 -4.52 24.48 -19.89
CA SER A 825 -3.70 23.33 -20.31
C SER A 825 -4.52 22.27 -21.06
N LEU A 826 -5.81 22.10 -20.75
CA LEU A 826 -6.58 20.94 -21.22
C LEU A 826 -7.62 21.23 -22.30
N VAL A 827 -7.61 22.43 -22.89
CA VAL A 827 -8.67 22.81 -23.86
C VAL A 827 -8.65 21.97 -25.16
N ASP A 828 -7.53 21.32 -25.47
CA ASP A 828 -7.38 20.44 -26.64
C ASP A 828 -7.39 18.93 -26.27
N THR A 829 -7.59 18.55 -25.00
CA THR A 829 -7.58 17.13 -24.58
C THR A 829 -8.67 16.32 -25.29
N ASP A 830 -9.91 16.83 -25.32
CA ASP A 830 -11.02 16.15 -26.00
C ASP A 830 -10.79 16.10 -27.52
N LYS A 831 -10.18 17.14 -28.09
CA LYS A 831 -9.77 17.16 -29.50
C LYS A 831 -8.70 16.11 -29.80
N ALA A 832 -7.76 15.87 -28.88
CA ALA A 832 -6.77 14.80 -29.03
C ALA A 832 -7.43 13.41 -29.01
N LEU A 833 -8.42 13.20 -28.14
CA LEU A 833 -9.22 11.97 -28.15
C LEU A 833 -10.09 11.83 -29.41
N ASP A 834 -10.62 12.94 -29.93
CA ASP A 834 -11.36 12.94 -31.19
C ASP A 834 -10.51 12.48 -32.37
N ASN A 835 -9.21 12.80 -32.37
CA ASN A 835 -8.26 12.29 -33.35
C ASN A 835 -8.08 10.76 -33.27
N PHE A 836 -8.23 10.13 -32.10
CA PHE A 836 -8.27 8.67 -31.99
C PHE A 836 -9.49 8.11 -32.73
N TYR A 837 -10.68 8.68 -32.52
CA TYR A 837 -11.90 8.23 -33.19
C TYR A 837 -11.85 8.44 -34.71
N MET A 838 -11.40 9.61 -35.15
CA MET A 838 -11.26 9.91 -36.58
C MET A 838 -10.22 9.02 -37.24
N GLY A 839 -9.01 8.95 -36.66
CA GLY A 839 -7.92 8.17 -37.21
C GLY A 839 -8.24 6.67 -37.25
N CYS A 840 -8.88 6.14 -36.21
CA CYS A 840 -9.26 4.73 -36.19
C CYS A 840 -10.33 4.43 -37.25
N ALA A 841 -11.36 5.28 -37.41
CA ALA A 841 -12.39 5.08 -38.44
C ALA A 841 -11.82 5.16 -39.86
N GLU A 842 -10.93 6.13 -40.12
CA GLU A 842 -10.24 6.31 -41.40
C GLU A 842 -9.35 5.11 -41.76
N ALA A 843 -8.67 4.51 -40.77
CA ALA A 843 -7.75 3.40 -40.98
C ALA A 843 -8.43 2.10 -41.44
N GLY A 844 -9.76 2.02 -41.36
CA GLY A 844 -10.49 0.82 -41.75
C GLY A 844 -10.30 -0.35 -40.76
N PRO A 845 -11.02 -1.46 -40.98
CA PRO A 845 -10.91 -2.66 -40.15
C PRO A 845 -9.54 -3.34 -40.22
N GLU A 846 -8.74 -3.06 -41.25
CA GLU A 846 -7.38 -3.58 -41.37
C GLU A 846 -6.36 -2.71 -40.60
N GLY A 847 -6.56 -1.39 -40.52
CA GLY A 847 -5.60 -0.47 -39.88
C GLY A 847 -5.91 -0.11 -38.41
N CYS A 848 -7.10 -0.44 -37.89
CA CYS A 848 -7.45 -0.23 -36.49
C CYS A 848 -8.21 -1.42 -35.90
N ASP A 849 -7.65 -2.08 -34.87
CA ASP A 849 -8.30 -3.22 -34.22
C ASP A 849 -9.64 -2.87 -33.53
N PHE A 850 -9.80 -1.60 -33.12
CA PHE A 850 -11.04 -1.08 -32.50
C PHE A 850 -11.97 -0.36 -33.49
N TRP A 851 -11.84 -0.68 -34.79
CA TRP A 851 -12.53 0.02 -35.86
C TRP A 851 -14.05 -0.05 -35.76
N ALA A 852 -14.69 1.06 -36.16
CA ALA A 852 -16.09 1.08 -36.55
C ALA A 852 -16.29 2.07 -37.72
N PRO A 853 -17.40 1.98 -38.48
CA PRO A 853 -17.58 2.74 -39.72
C PRO A 853 -17.55 4.27 -39.57
N THR A 854 -17.80 4.80 -38.37
CA THR A 854 -17.79 6.24 -38.10
C THR A 854 -17.10 6.54 -36.77
N PRO A 855 -16.48 7.73 -36.62
CA PRO A 855 -15.90 8.17 -35.35
C PRO A 855 -16.90 8.15 -34.20
N ASP A 856 -18.14 8.56 -34.44
CA ASP A 856 -19.22 8.52 -33.44
C ASP A 856 -19.51 7.11 -32.96
N LYS A 857 -19.40 6.11 -33.84
CA LYS A 857 -19.61 4.72 -33.45
C LYS A 857 -18.48 4.22 -32.55
N ILE A 858 -17.24 4.60 -32.83
CA ILE A 858 -16.08 4.29 -31.99
C ILE A 858 -16.23 4.95 -30.62
N ARG A 859 -16.63 6.24 -30.58
CA ARG A 859 -16.95 6.96 -29.34
C ARG A 859 -18.01 6.22 -28.53
N GLN A 860 -19.13 5.84 -29.15
CA GLN A 860 -20.19 5.07 -28.47
C GLN A 860 -19.70 3.72 -27.94
N ASN A 861 -18.85 3.02 -28.70
CA ASN A 861 -18.27 1.75 -28.26
C ASN A 861 -17.36 1.96 -27.04
N LEU A 862 -16.49 2.99 -27.07
CA LEU A 862 -15.64 3.33 -25.93
C LEU A 862 -16.48 3.74 -24.71
N THR A 863 -17.52 4.57 -24.88
CA THR A 863 -18.44 4.93 -23.79
C THR A 863 -19.08 3.70 -23.16
N LYS A 864 -19.50 2.72 -23.96
CA LYS A 864 -20.05 1.45 -23.44
C LYS A 864 -19.03 0.65 -22.66
N ILE A 865 -17.79 0.54 -23.14
CA ILE A 865 -16.70 -0.13 -22.41
C ILE A 865 -16.43 0.59 -21.09
N THR A 866 -16.33 1.90 -21.12
CA THR A 866 -16.10 2.73 -19.94
C THR A 866 -17.21 2.57 -18.90
N GLN A 867 -18.48 2.59 -19.32
CA GLN A 867 -19.63 2.33 -18.44
C GLN A 867 -19.65 0.88 -17.91
N HIS A 868 -19.24 -0.07 -18.74
CA HIS A 868 -19.14 -1.47 -18.35
C HIS A 868 -18.06 -1.68 -17.29
N ILE A 869 -16.87 -1.12 -17.46
CA ILE A 869 -15.77 -1.23 -16.49
C ILE A 869 -16.08 -0.46 -15.21
N HIS A 870 -16.77 0.69 -15.31
CA HIS A 870 -17.25 1.41 -14.13
C HIS A 870 -18.20 0.54 -13.30
N SER A 871 -19.24 0.01 -13.93
CA SER A 871 -20.17 -0.88 -13.20
C SER A 871 -19.56 -2.23 -12.82
N ARG A 872 -18.58 -2.75 -13.56
CA ARG A 872 -18.02 -4.09 -13.39
C ARG A 872 -16.50 -4.07 -13.63
N PRO A 873 -15.69 -3.71 -12.62
CA PRO A 873 -14.24 -3.83 -12.70
C PRO A 873 -13.80 -5.24 -13.09
N MET A 874 -12.77 -5.32 -13.92
CA MET A 874 -12.33 -6.58 -14.52
C MET A 874 -11.15 -7.18 -13.73
N PRO A 875 -11.23 -8.45 -13.28
CA PRO A 875 -10.08 -9.16 -12.75
C PRO A 875 -9.07 -9.44 -13.87
N ILE A 876 -7.80 -9.16 -13.61
CA ILE A 876 -6.69 -9.43 -14.52
C ILE A 876 -5.80 -10.50 -13.89
N LYS A 877 -5.58 -11.57 -14.64
CA LYS A 877 -4.52 -12.55 -14.38
C LYS A 877 -4.03 -13.13 -15.70
N SER A 878 -2.76 -12.87 -16.03
CA SER A 878 -2.10 -13.39 -17.23
C SER A 878 -0.58 -13.41 -17.03
N GLY A 879 0.04 -14.60 -17.06
CA GLY A 879 1.46 -14.74 -16.75
C GLY A 879 1.79 -14.19 -15.35
N SER A 880 2.79 -13.32 -15.26
CA SER A 880 3.16 -12.61 -14.02
C SER A 880 2.29 -11.38 -13.72
N THR A 881 1.41 -10.96 -14.64
CA THR A 881 0.57 -9.78 -14.48
C THR A 881 -0.74 -10.12 -13.80
N TYR A 882 -1.06 -9.46 -12.71
CA TYR A 882 -2.31 -9.63 -11.99
C TYR A 882 -2.78 -8.33 -11.32
N GLY A 883 -4.10 -8.18 -11.17
CA GLY A 883 -4.69 -7.03 -10.50
C GLY A 883 -6.13 -6.77 -10.93
N ILE A 884 -6.65 -5.58 -10.62
CA ILE A 884 -8.02 -5.18 -10.98
C ILE A 884 -7.92 -4.00 -11.95
N LEU A 885 -8.53 -4.14 -13.14
CA LEU A 885 -8.75 -3.03 -14.07
C LEU A 885 -10.10 -2.38 -13.72
N ASP A 886 -10.04 -1.21 -13.10
CA ASP A 886 -11.18 -0.39 -12.71
C ASP A 886 -11.28 0.89 -13.58
N TYR A 887 -12.32 1.69 -13.33
CA TYR A 887 -12.59 2.92 -14.08
C TYR A 887 -11.43 3.91 -14.04
N ALA A 888 -10.80 4.08 -12.87
CA ALA A 888 -9.67 4.99 -12.69
C ALA A 888 -8.46 4.58 -13.55
N LYS A 889 -8.09 3.30 -13.53
CA LYS A 889 -6.98 2.77 -14.34
C LYS A 889 -7.28 2.84 -15.84
N LEU A 890 -8.51 2.54 -16.26
CA LEU A 890 -8.94 2.68 -17.66
C LEU A 890 -8.79 4.13 -18.12
N ARG A 891 -9.29 5.09 -17.33
CA ARG A 891 -9.21 6.52 -17.66
C ARG A 891 -7.77 7.02 -17.72
N LYS A 892 -6.96 6.73 -16.71
CA LYS A 892 -5.55 7.14 -16.70
C LYS A 892 -4.78 6.53 -17.90
N THR A 893 -5.07 5.30 -18.28
CA THR A 893 -4.45 4.64 -19.46
C THR A 893 -4.85 5.30 -20.78
N ILE A 894 -6.12 5.67 -20.95
CA ILE A 894 -6.58 6.40 -22.15
C ILE A 894 -5.93 7.78 -22.20
N PHE A 895 -5.97 8.54 -21.09
CA PHE A 895 -5.40 9.89 -21.01
C PHE A 895 -3.90 9.90 -21.33
N THR A 896 -3.12 9.01 -20.72
CA THR A 896 -1.67 8.89 -20.98
C THR A 896 -1.35 8.46 -22.41
N SER A 897 -2.25 7.71 -23.06
CA SER A 897 -2.09 7.34 -24.48
C SER A 897 -2.21 8.53 -25.42
N LEU A 898 -2.85 9.63 -25.01
CA LEU A 898 -2.96 10.86 -25.81
C LEU A 898 -1.62 11.60 -25.96
N TYR A 899 -0.65 11.33 -25.09
CA TYR A 899 0.67 12.00 -25.12
C TYR A 899 1.50 11.62 -26.35
N SER A 900 1.41 10.37 -26.81
CA SER A 900 2.23 9.86 -27.93
C SER A 900 1.40 9.06 -28.93
N PRO A 901 0.47 9.70 -29.67
CA PRO A 901 -0.53 9.02 -30.50
C PRO A 901 0.06 8.10 -31.57
N PHE A 902 1.16 8.49 -32.22
CA PHE A 902 1.80 7.71 -33.28
C PHE A 902 2.32 6.34 -32.80
N PHE A 903 2.57 6.19 -31.51
CA PHE A 903 2.93 4.93 -30.88
C PHE A 903 1.74 4.31 -30.14
N SER A 904 1.05 5.09 -29.33
CA SER A 904 0.07 4.61 -28.36
C SER A 904 -1.31 4.33 -28.96
N PHE A 905 -1.72 4.98 -30.05
CA PHE A 905 -3.08 4.78 -30.60
C PHE A 905 -3.29 3.37 -31.16
N PRO A 906 -2.39 2.79 -31.97
CA PRO A 906 -2.53 1.40 -32.40
C PRO A 906 -2.55 0.42 -31.23
N VAL A 907 -1.68 0.63 -30.23
CA VAL A 907 -1.61 -0.19 -29.01
C VAL A 907 -2.90 -0.07 -28.20
N LEU A 908 -3.42 1.14 -28.03
CA LEU A 908 -4.67 1.42 -27.32
C LEU A 908 -5.86 0.81 -28.05
N ALA A 909 -5.95 0.95 -29.38
CA ALA A 909 -7.02 0.36 -30.17
C ALA A 909 -7.03 -1.16 -30.02
N LYS A 910 -5.87 -1.81 -30.13
CA LYS A 910 -5.73 -3.24 -29.87
C LYS A 910 -6.20 -3.60 -28.45
N ALA A 911 -5.72 -2.89 -27.44
CA ALA A 911 -6.08 -3.14 -26.05
C ALA A 911 -7.58 -2.92 -25.78
N LEU A 912 -8.22 -1.92 -26.40
CA LEU A 912 -9.65 -1.68 -26.30
C LEU A 912 -10.48 -2.73 -27.05
N ALA A 913 -9.99 -3.24 -28.18
CA ALA A 913 -10.63 -4.33 -28.92
C ALA A 913 -10.56 -5.64 -28.12
N GLU A 914 -9.41 -5.96 -27.54
CA GLU A 914 -9.24 -7.09 -26.62
C GLU A 914 -10.15 -6.93 -25.39
N LEU A 915 -10.22 -5.72 -24.81
CA LEU A 915 -11.11 -5.43 -23.68
C LEU A 915 -12.59 -5.61 -24.05
N ALA A 916 -13.00 -5.15 -25.23
CA ALA A 916 -14.35 -5.37 -25.76
C ALA A 916 -14.65 -6.86 -26.00
N ALA A 917 -13.64 -7.67 -26.29
CA ALA A 917 -13.72 -9.12 -26.38
C ALA A 917 -13.63 -9.84 -25.02
N GLY A 918 -13.50 -9.09 -23.91
CA GLY A 918 -13.45 -9.62 -22.55
C GLY A 918 -12.04 -9.87 -21.99
N ASN A 919 -10.98 -9.37 -22.64
CA ASN A 919 -9.60 -9.49 -22.18
C ASN A 919 -8.95 -8.12 -21.92
N GLY A 920 -8.86 -7.72 -20.65
CA GLY A 920 -8.25 -6.45 -20.26
C GLY A 920 -6.73 -6.48 -20.03
N THR A 921 -6.05 -7.60 -20.29
CA THR A 921 -4.63 -7.79 -19.91
C THR A 921 -3.71 -6.76 -20.54
N SER A 922 -3.85 -6.51 -21.86
CA SER A 922 -3.00 -5.55 -22.57
C SER A 922 -3.22 -4.14 -22.05
N LEU A 923 -4.47 -3.76 -21.80
CA LEU A 923 -4.80 -2.44 -21.27
C LEU A 923 -4.27 -2.26 -19.84
N TYR A 924 -4.41 -3.27 -18.98
CA TYR A 924 -3.85 -3.26 -17.62
C TYR A 924 -2.31 -3.17 -17.64
N SER A 925 -1.65 -3.82 -18.59
CA SER A 925 -0.18 -3.79 -18.73
C SER A 925 0.35 -2.47 -19.29
N MET A 926 -0.50 -1.65 -19.90
CA MET A 926 -0.13 -0.28 -20.31
C MET A 926 0.00 0.67 -19.13
N TYR A 927 -0.57 0.32 -17.97
CA TYR A 927 -0.53 1.12 -16.76
C TYR A 927 0.90 1.19 -16.19
N PRO A 928 1.45 2.39 -15.92
CA PRO A 928 2.87 2.58 -15.60
C PRO A 928 3.29 2.03 -14.23
N ASP A 929 2.37 1.88 -13.27
CA ASP A 929 2.70 1.36 -11.93
C ASP A 929 2.67 -0.18 -11.93
N GLN A 930 3.64 -0.81 -12.58
CA GLN A 930 3.91 -2.22 -12.33
C GLN A 930 4.52 -2.37 -10.95
N LEU A 931 3.97 -3.32 -10.18
CA LEU A 931 4.39 -3.64 -8.82
C LEU A 931 5.92 -3.73 -8.77
N VAL A 932 6.55 -2.92 -7.91
CA VAL A 932 7.88 -3.24 -7.38
C VAL A 932 7.73 -4.58 -6.67
N SER A 933 7.94 -5.65 -7.41
CA SER A 933 7.69 -7.03 -6.97
C SER A 933 8.89 -7.60 -6.23
N GLU A 934 10.06 -6.96 -6.39
CA GLU A 934 11.34 -7.39 -5.85
C GLU A 934 12.02 -6.24 -5.11
N CYS A 935 12.57 -6.54 -3.94
CA CYS A 935 13.55 -5.68 -3.30
C CYS A 935 14.79 -5.64 -4.20
N SER A 936 15.03 -4.52 -4.87
CA SER A 936 16.38 -4.28 -5.34
C SER A 936 17.26 -3.98 -4.13
N CYS A 937 18.50 -4.45 -4.18
CA CYS A 937 19.54 -4.12 -3.19
C CYS A 937 20.67 -3.30 -3.83
N ASP A 938 20.44 -2.84 -5.06
CA ASP A 938 21.32 -1.96 -5.78
C ASP A 938 20.92 -0.51 -5.49
N PRO A 939 21.74 0.29 -4.76
CA PRO A 939 21.47 1.70 -4.49
C PRO A 939 21.23 2.51 -5.77
N SER A 940 21.80 2.08 -6.90
CA SER A 940 21.61 2.74 -8.19
C SER A 940 20.23 2.51 -8.78
N THR A 941 19.41 1.58 -8.28
CA THR A 941 18.04 1.33 -8.76
C THR A 941 16.95 2.03 -7.93
N HIS A 942 17.29 2.48 -6.72
CA HIS A 942 16.38 3.14 -5.77
C HIS A 942 16.18 4.65 -6.01
N LEU A 943 17.03 5.26 -6.84
CA LEU A 943 17.13 6.72 -6.95
C LEU A 943 16.23 7.36 -8.02
N TYR A 944 15.37 6.59 -8.69
CA TYR A 944 14.77 7.01 -9.97
C TYR A 944 13.26 7.23 -9.99
N ASP A 945 12.56 6.95 -8.89
CA ASP A 945 11.11 7.23 -8.82
C ASP A 945 10.75 8.16 -7.65
N ILE A 946 11.31 9.37 -7.69
CA ILE A 946 10.93 10.50 -6.84
C ILE A 946 10.13 11.56 -7.61
N VAL A 947 9.57 11.18 -8.77
CA VAL A 947 8.84 12.13 -9.64
C VAL A 947 7.67 12.72 -8.87
N PHE A 948 6.86 11.91 -8.17
CA PHE A 948 5.77 12.42 -7.34
C PHE A 948 6.24 13.46 -6.30
N ASP A 949 7.31 13.17 -5.56
CA ASP A 949 7.83 14.03 -4.48
C ASP A 949 8.34 15.36 -5.07
N SER A 950 9.16 15.28 -6.12
CA SER A 950 9.73 16.45 -6.80
C SER A 950 8.70 17.28 -7.57
N THR A 951 7.77 16.67 -8.30
CA THR A 951 6.64 17.36 -8.95
C THR A 951 5.84 18.14 -7.92
N THR A 952 5.49 17.50 -6.80
CA THR A 952 4.72 18.15 -5.73
C THR A 952 5.51 19.32 -5.13
N ALA A 953 6.79 19.15 -4.80
CA ALA A 953 7.60 20.24 -4.26
C ALA A 953 7.67 21.45 -5.20
N ILE A 954 7.98 21.22 -6.48
CA ILE A 954 8.16 22.29 -7.47
C ILE A 954 6.83 23.00 -7.75
N THR A 955 5.78 22.24 -8.08
CA THR A 955 4.46 22.83 -8.38
C THR A 955 3.91 23.59 -7.20
N CYS A 956 4.01 23.06 -5.98
CA CYS A 956 3.46 23.73 -4.80
C CYS A 956 4.26 24.96 -4.36
N ASN A 957 5.55 25.03 -4.69
CA ASN A 957 6.36 26.23 -4.51
C ASN A 957 6.10 27.28 -5.60
N ASP A 958 5.89 26.85 -6.84
CA ASP A 958 5.58 27.73 -7.96
C ASP A 958 4.18 28.30 -7.88
N PHE A 959 3.14 27.49 -7.62
CA PHE A 959 1.74 27.88 -7.61
C PHE A 959 1.41 28.96 -6.58
N ASP A 960 0.31 29.66 -6.82
CA ASP A 960 -0.34 30.44 -5.77
C ASP A 960 -0.84 29.54 -4.64
N TYR A 961 -0.99 30.15 -3.46
CA TYR A 961 -1.43 29.43 -2.29
C TYR A 961 -2.76 28.74 -2.56
N VAL A 962 -2.77 27.41 -2.41
CA VAL A 962 -3.96 26.59 -2.55
C VAL A 962 -4.69 26.53 -1.21
N PRO A 963 -5.93 27.05 -1.11
CA PRO A 963 -6.67 27.01 0.15
C PRO A 963 -7.06 25.58 0.54
N ASP A 964 -6.92 25.28 1.83
CA ASP A 964 -7.52 24.10 2.46
C ASP A 964 -9.03 24.30 2.64
N ASP A 965 -9.77 24.19 1.54
CA ASP A 965 -11.21 24.43 1.48
C ASP A 965 -11.84 23.53 0.42
N ALA A 966 -12.68 22.59 0.88
CA ALA A 966 -13.29 21.58 0.02
C ALA A 966 -14.31 22.17 -0.96
N HIS A 967 -15.00 23.25 -0.59
CA HIS A 967 -15.93 23.94 -1.49
C HIS A 967 -15.17 24.60 -2.65
N LYS A 968 -14.02 25.22 -2.35
CA LYS A 968 -13.14 25.78 -3.39
C LYS A 968 -12.51 24.69 -4.25
N ALA A 969 -12.12 23.57 -3.66
CA ALA A 969 -11.63 22.41 -4.40
C ALA A 969 -12.73 21.86 -5.34
N GLY A 970 -13.97 21.70 -4.85
CA GLY A 970 -15.12 21.26 -5.64
C GLY A 970 -15.43 22.20 -6.79
N LYS A 971 -15.45 23.52 -6.55
CA LYS A 971 -15.62 24.52 -7.61
C LYS A 971 -14.52 24.48 -8.67
N HIS A 972 -13.28 24.24 -8.26
CA HIS A 972 -12.17 24.09 -9.20
C HIS A 972 -12.36 22.83 -10.06
N LEU A 973 -12.76 21.71 -9.45
CA LEU A 973 -13.08 20.48 -10.18
C LEU A 973 -14.25 20.67 -11.16
N GLU A 974 -15.34 21.32 -10.74
CA GLU A 974 -16.46 21.66 -11.62
C GLU A 974 -16.03 22.55 -12.80
N MET A 975 -15.12 23.49 -12.56
CA MET A 975 -14.57 24.33 -13.61
C MET A 975 -13.74 23.51 -14.61
N MET A 976 -12.86 22.62 -14.12
CA MET A 976 -12.06 21.75 -14.98
C MET A 976 -12.92 20.77 -15.79
N LEU A 977 -13.96 20.20 -15.19
CA LEU A 977 -14.91 19.29 -15.87
C LEU A 977 -15.75 19.99 -16.95
N LYS A 978 -15.88 21.32 -16.90
CA LYS A 978 -16.49 22.11 -17.99
C LYS A 978 -15.52 22.37 -19.14
N VAL A 979 -14.22 22.34 -18.88
CA VAL A 979 -13.18 22.48 -19.91
C VAL A 979 -13.00 21.19 -20.67
N THR A 980 -12.93 20.06 -19.94
CA THR A 980 -12.69 18.74 -20.51
C THR A 980 -13.30 17.67 -19.64
N GLN A 981 -13.75 16.57 -20.24
CA GLN A 981 -14.25 15.43 -19.46
C GLN A 981 -13.17 14.77 -18.58
N TRP A 982 -11.89 15.16 -18.72
CA TRP A 982 -10.72 14.63 -18.00
C TRP A 982 -10.25 15.52 -16.84
N GLY A 983 -11.04 16.55 -16.49
CA GLY A 983 -10.66 17.56 -15.51
C GLY A 983 -10.29 16.97 -14.14
N GLU A 984 -10.88 15.84 -13.75
CA GLU A 984 -10.61 15.16 -12.49
C GLU A 984 -9.16 14.65 -12.36
N LEU A 985 -8.53 14.22 -13.46
CA LEU A 985 -7.15 13.74 -13.43
C LEU A 985 -6.18 14.90 -13.16
N TRP A 986 -6.44 16.07 -13.75
CA TRP A 986 -5.53 17.21 -13.69
C TRP A 986 -5.73 18.09 -12.45
N SER A 987 -6.96 18.16 -11.92
CA SER A 987 -7.22 18.82 -10.64
C SER A 987 -6.40 18.24 -9.48
N SER A 988 -5.98 16.97 -9.59
CA SER A 988 -5.13 16.33 -8.57
C SER A 988 -3.80 17.04 -8.34
N LEU A 989 -3.15 17.59 -9.37
CA LEU A 989 -1.92 18.38 -9.25
C LEU A 989 -2.12 19.55 -8.28
N ARG A 990 -3.22 20.29 -8.47
CA ARG A 990 -3.55 21.44 -7.62
C ARG A 990 -3.89 20.99 -6.20
N PHE A 991 -4.61 19.88 -6.05
CA PHE A 991 -5.03 19.39 -4.75
C PHE A 991 -3.88 18.83 -3.92
N ASN A 992 -2.83 18.30 -4.54
CA ASN A 992 -1.60 17.87 -3.84
C ASN A 992 -0.91 19.01 -3.08
N CYS A 993 -1.16 20.27 -3.45
CA CYS A 993 -0.64 21.45 -2.75
C CYS A 993 -1.49 21.91 -1.56
N ILE A 994 -2.61 21.23 -1.26
CA ILE A 994 -3.44 21.55 -0.09
C ILE A 994 -2.67 21.19 1.18
N GLY A 995 -2.48 22.19 2.05
CA GLY A 995 -1.72 22.04 3.28
C GLY A 995 -0.22 22.23 3.11
N TRP A 996 0.27 22.50 1.89
CA TRP A 996 1.70 22.73 1.64
C TRP A 996 2.27 23.83 2.55
N PRO A 997 3.48 23.66 3.12
CA PRO A 997 4.01 24.61 4.09
C PRO A 997 4.11 26.04 3.52
N LYS A 998 3.84 27.03 4.38
CA LYS A 998 3.98 28.45 4.02
C LYS A 998 5.46 28.87 4.07
N LEU A 999 6.21 28.40 3.09
CA LEU A 999 7.62 28.74 2.92
C LEU A 999 7.76 30.16 2.36
N PRO A 1000 8.69 31.00 2.85
CA PRO A 1000 9.12 32.22 2.17
C PRO A 1000 9.72 31.86 0.81
N ARG A 1001 9.11 32.33 -0.27
CA ARG A 1001 9.48 31.94 -1.63
C ARG A 1001 10.08 33.12 -2.36
N THR A 1002 11.27 32.94 -2.93
CA THR A 1002 11.68 33.75 -4.08
C THR A 1002 11.03 33.11 -5.30
N ARG A 1003 10.28 33.87 -6.08
CA ARG A 1003 9.67 33.37 -7.30
C ARG A 1003 9.56 34.49 -8.32
N PHE A 1004 10.00 34.22 -9.53
CA PHE A 1004 9.74 35.07 -10.68
C PHE A 1004 8.26 34.90 -11.08
N ARG A 1005 7.53 36.01 -11.19
CA ARG A 1005 6.09 36.03 -11.55
C ARG A 1005 5.83 36.82 -12.82
N GLY A 1006 6.82 36.82 -13.70
CA GLY A 1006 6.80 37.65 -14.88
C GLY A 1006 7.11 39.12 -14.58
N PRO A 1007 6.84 40.01 -15.55
CA PRO A 1007 6.19 39.70 -16.83
C PRO A 1007 7.03 38.74 -17.68
N PHE A 1008 6.40 37.77 -18.34
CA PHE A 1008 7.06 36.82 -19.26
C PHE A 1008 7.31 37.46 -20.63
N VAL A 1009 8.07 38.55 -20.60
CA VAL A 1009 8.40 39.36 -21.76
C VAL A 1009 9.90 39.60 -21.81
N GLY A 1010 10.44 39.88 -23.00
CA GLY A 1010 11.85 40.20 -23.14
C GLY A 1010 12.30 40.40 -24.59
N LYS A 1011 13.28 41.28 -24.78
CA LYS A 1011 14.06 41.37 -26.03
C LYS A 1011 15.34 40.56 -25.85
N THR A 1012 15.32 39.32 -26.32
CA THR A 1012 16.45 38.40 -26.15
C THR A 1012 17.60 38.73 -27.13
N SER A 1013 18.83 38.33 -26.77
CA SER A 1013 20.02 38.45 -27.63
C SER A 1013 19.81 37.81 -29.02
N HIS A 1014 19.07 36.71 -29.06
CA HIS A 1014 18.60 36.06 -30.28
C HIS A 1014 17.14 35.66 -30.10
N PRO A 1015 16.30 35.77 -31.14
CA PRO A 1015 14.89 35.45 -31.00
C PRO A 1015 14.64 33.94 -30.78
N ILE A 1016 13.56 33.66 -30.04
CA ILE A 1016 13.19 32.32 -29.55
C ILE A 1016 12.32 31.59 -30.59
N LEU A 1017 12.54 30.28 -30.76
CA LEU A 1017 11.64 29.40 -31.51
C LEU A 1017 10.67 28.70 -30.54
N LEU A 1018 9.37 28.83 -30.79
CA LEU A 1018 8.33 28.14 -30.05
C LEU A 1018 7.64 27.11 -30.95
N ILE A 1019 7.41 25.89 -30.47
CA ILE A 1019 6.66 24.87 -31.21
C ILE A 1019 5.38 24.49 -30.46
N GLY A 1020 4.27 24.41 -31.19
CA GLY A 1020 2.99 23.93 -30.68
C GLY A 1020 2.29 23.00 -31.66
N ASN A 1021 1.68 21.95 -31.12
CA ASN A 1021 0.89 20.99 -31.89
C ASN A 1021 -0.57 21.44 -31.98
N THR A 1022 -1.22 21.19 -33.11
CA THR A 1022 -2.63 21.54 -33.33
C THR A 1022 -3.63 20.87 -32.39
N ALA A 1023 -3.28 19.71 -31.82
CA ALA A 1023 -4.08 18.99 -30.84
C ALA A 1023 -3.15 18.37 -29.77
N ASP A 1024 -2.54 19.22 -28.97
CA ASP A 1024 -1.76 18.80 -27.81
C ASP A 1024 -2.69 18.59 -26.61
N PRO A 1025 -2.71 17.41 -25.96
CA PRO A 1025 -3.67 17.15 -24.89
C PRO A 1025 -3.40 17.96 -23.60
N VAL A 1026 -2.22 18.55 -23.43
CA VAL A 1026 -1.82 19.23 -22.18
C VAL A 1026 -1.13 20.58 -22.37
N THR A 1027 -0.57 20.86 -23.55
CA THR A 1027 0.05 22.16 -23.90
C THR A 1027 -0.44 22.68 -25.25
N PRO A 1028 -1.70 23.14 -25.33
CA PRO A 1028 -2.38 23.48 -26.58
C PRO A 1028 -1.68 24.61 -27.35
N LEU A 1029 -1.76 24.58 -28.68
CA LEU A 1029 -1.07 25.54 -29.58
C LEU A 1029 -1.31 27.01 -29.21
N TRP A 1030 -2.49 27.34 -28.68
CA TRP A 1030 -2.78 28.72 -28.31
C TRP A 1030 -1.82 29.24 -27.23
N ALA A 1031 -1.32 28.39 -26.33
CA ALA A 1031 -0.35 28.77 -25.30
C ALA A 1031 0.99 29.19 -25.94
N ALA A 1032 1.47 28.46 -26.97
CA ALA A 1032 2.65 28.88 -27.74
C ALA A 1032 2.44 30.25 -28.41
N LYS A 1033 1.25 30.48 -29.00
CA LYS A 1033 0.88 31.78 -29.59
C LYS A 1033 0.77 32.88 -28.53
N ASN A 1034 0.31 32.56 -27.32
CA ASN A 1034 0.20 33.50 -26.22
C ASN A 1034 1.59 33.92 -25.73
N MET A 1035 2.45 32.95 -25.40
CA MET A 1035 3.79 33.19 -24.88
C MET A 1035 4.72 33.88 -25.88
N SER A 1036 4.60 33.58 -27.18
CA SER A 1036 5.39 34.25 -28.23
C SER A 1036 5.17 35.77 -28.27
N ARG A 1037 3.98 36.27 -27.89
CA ARG A 1037 3.70 37.72 -27.86
C ARG A 1037 4.59 38.49 -26.88
N GLY A 1038 5.12 37.82 -25.86
CA GLY A 1038 6.00 38.44 -24.88
C GLY A 1038 7.44 38.63 -25.35
N PHE A 1039 7.89 37.85 -26.34
CA PHE A 1039 9.29 37.84 -26.77
C PHE A 1039 9.48 38.43 -28.17
N GLU A 1040 10.15 39.58 -28.23
CA GLU A 1040 10.37 40.33 -29.48
C GLU A 1040 11.09 39.47 -30.53
N GLY A 1041 10.53 39.40 -31.73
CA GLY A 1041 11.11 38.64 -32.84
C GLY A 1041 10.98 37.12 -32.74
N SER A 1042 10.37 36.59 -31.67
CA SER A 1042 10.10 35.15 -31.56
C SER A 1042 9.13 34.67 -32.64
N VAL A 1043 9.23 33.39 -33.00
CA VAL A 1043 8.34 32.77 -34.00
C VAL A 1043 7.73 31.49 -33.43
N VAL A 1044 6.42 31.32 -33.67
CA VAL A 1044 5.71 30.06 -33.44
C VAL A 1044 5.73 29.23 -34.72
N LEU A 1045 6.30 28.05 -34.63
CA LEU A 1045 6.16 26.98 -35.61
C LEU A 1045 5.01 26.07 -35.19
N GLN A 1046 4.00 25.96 -36.04
CA GLN A 1046 2.86 25.08 -35.80
C GLN A 1046 3.15 23.72 -36.44
N GLN A 1047 3.03 22.64 -35.68
CA GLN A 1047 3.00 21.29 -36.24
C GLN A 1047 1.55 20.79 -36.28
N ASN A 1048 1.08 20.42 -37.48
CA ASN A 1048 -0.29 19.95 -37.70
C ASN A 1048 -0.46 18.48 -37.28
N SER A 1049 -0.27 18.21 -35.98
CA SER A 1049 -0.33 16.87 -35.40
C SER A 1049 -1.09 16.85 -34.09
N VAL A 1050 -1.50 15.64 -33.70
CA VAL A 1050 -1.99 15.30 -32.36
C VAL A 1050 -0.85 14.72 -31.53
N GLY A 1051 -0.83 15.02 -30.24
CA GLY A 1051 0.16 14.51 -29.29
C GLY A 1051 0.88 15.61 -28.53
N HIS A 1052 1.55 15.24 -27.44
CA HIS A 1052 2.21 16.18 -26.56
C HIS A 1052 3.65 16.47 -27.03
N CYS A 1053 3.97 17.76 -27.26
CA CYS A 1053 5.21 18.23 -27.88
C CYS A 1053 5.40 17.74 -29.34
N SER A 1054 6.20 18.45 -30.14
CA SER A 1054 6.41 18.15 -31.55
C SER A 1054 7.04 16.77 -31.79
N ILE A 1055 7.82 16.28 -30.84
CA ILE A 1055 8.45 14.96 -30.89
C ILE A 1055 7.45 13.79 -30.86
N SER A 1056 6.18 14.03 -30.52
CA SER A 1056 5.14 12.98 -30.52
C SER A 1056 4.68 12.55 -31.93
N ALA A 1057 5.10 13.27 -32.98
CA ALA A 1057 4.84 12.93 -34.37
C ALA A 1057 6.05 13.25 -35.26
N PRO A 1058 6.40 12.39 -36.24
CA PRO A 1058 7.54 12.65 -37.11
C PRO A 1058 7.19 13.69 -38.19
N SER A 1059 7.92 14.81 -38.23
CA SER A 1059 7.74 15.87 -39.23
C SER A 1059 9.10 16.32 -39.77
N LEU A 1060 9.41 15.98 -41.03
CA LEU A 1060 10.68 16.39 -41.65
C LEU A 1060 10.79 17.92 -41.73
N CYS A 1061 9.69 18.60 -42.07
CA CYS A 1061 9.59 20.07 -42.10
C CYS A 1061 9.96 20.69 -40.75
N THR A 1062 9.40 20.16 -39.65
CA THR A 1062 9.69 20.66 -38.30
C THR A 1062 11.17 20.47 -37.98
N LEU A 1063 11.71 19.28 -38.24
CA LEU A 1063 13.09 18.94 -37.90
C LEU A 1063 14.11 19.72 -38.75
N GLN A 1064 13.79 20.02 -40.01
CA GLN A 1064 14.62 20.87 -40.87
C GLN A 1064 14.70 22.30 -40.30
N HIS A 1065 13.58 22.87 -39.85
CA HIS A 1065 13.58 24.19 -39.21
C HIS A 1065 14.29 24.19 -37.85
N VAL A 1066 14.13 23.14 -37.04
CA VAL A 1066 14.87 23.00 -35.77
C VAL A 1066 16.38 22.94 -36.04
N ARG A 1067 16.81 22.14 -37.03
CA ARG A 1067 18.21 22.04 -37.43
C ARG A 1067 18.74 23.39 -37.90
N GLU A 1068 18.02 24.06 -38.81
CA GLU A 1068 18.42 25.35 -39.36
C GLU A 1068 18.54 26.43 -38.26
N TYR A 1069 17.58 26.44 -37.33
CA TYR A 1069 17.60 27.35 -36.19
C TYR A 1069 18.85 27.17 -35.31
N PHE A 1070 19.18 25.94 -34.92
CA PHE A 1070 20.39 25.71 -34.11
C PHE A 1070 21.67 25.97 -34.89
N GLN A 1071 21.77 25.51 -36.14
CA GLN A 1071 23.02 25.59 -36.91
C GLN A 1071 23.37 27.00 -37.37
N VAL A 1072 22.38 27.77 -37.81
CA VAL A 1072 22.61 29.10 -38.42
C VAL A 1072 21.78 30.22 -37.81
N GLY A 1073 20.77 29.92 -36.98
CA GLY A 1073 19.94 30.93 -36.32
C GLY A 1073 18.73 31.41 -37.12
N ASN A 1074 18.44 30.78 -38.25
CA ASN A 1074 17.27 31.15 -39.05
C ASN A 1074 15.99 30.62 -38.39
N LEU A 1075 15.02 31.50 -38.24
CA LEU A 1075 13.66 31.13 -37.80
C LEU A 1075 12.80 30.82 -39.03
N PRO A 1076 11.80 29.92 -38.90
CA PRO A 1076 10.82 29.73 -39.95
C PRO A 1076 10.05 31.03 -40.22
N PRO A 1077 9.50 31.22 -41.42
CA PRO A 1077 8.57 32.33 -41.68
C PRO A 1077 7.41 32.34 -40.67
N PRO A 1078 6.97 33.52 -40.17
CA PRO A 1078 5.80 33.59 -39.30
C PRO A 1078 4.56 32.95 -39.93
N GLY A 1079 3.89 32.09 -39.17
CA GLY A 1079 2.72 31.34 -39.66
C GLY A 1079 3.05 30.04 -40.39
N THR A 1080 4.30 29.60 -40.37
CA THR A 1080 4.69 28.27 -40.90
C THR A 1080 3.92 27.16 -40.18
N VAL A 1081 3.34 26.27 -40.99
CA VAL A 1081 2.68 25.04 -40.55
C VAL A 1081 3.42 23.87 -41.18
N CYS A 1082 3.90 22.95 -40.35
CA CYS A 1082 4.54 21.71 -40.80
C CYS A 1082 3.59 20.52 -40.63
N GLU A 1083 3.47 19.73 -41.69
CA GLU A 1083 2.69 18.49 -41.68
C GLU A 1083 3.56 17.31 -41.18
N PRO A 1084 3.00 16.39 -40.37
CA PRO A 1084 3.67 15.14 -40.05
C PRO A 1084 3.71 14.21 -41.26
N ILE A 1085 4.69 13.31 -41.27
CA ILE A 1085 4.80 12.24 -42.26
C ILE A 1085 4.15 10.98 -41.68
N GLY A 1086 3.04 10.58 -42.26
CA GLY A 1086 2.24 9.44 -41.80
C GLY A 1086 1.08 9.85 -40.90
N LYS A 1087 0.33 8.86 -40.41
CA LYS A 1087 -0.83 9.03 -39.54
C LYS A 1087 -0.66 8.22 -38.26
N PRO A 1088 -1.35 8.56 -37.15
CA PRO A 1088 -1.31 7.78 -35.91
C PRO A 1088 -1.71 6.30 -36.10
N PHE A 1089 -2.61 6.02 -37.04
CA PHE A 1089 -2.91 4.69 -37.53
C PHE A 1089 -2.33 4.52 -38.94
N PRO A 1090 -1.28 3.72 -39.13
CA PRO A 1090 -0.69 3.51 -40.45
C PRO A 1090 -1.61 2.67 -41.34
N ASP A 1091 -1.66 3.02 -42.63
CA ASP A 1091 -2.47 2.33 -43.63
C ASP A 1091 -1.78 1.01 -44.02
N LEU A 1092 -2.28 -0.13 -43.54
CA LEU A 1092 -1.68 -1.45 -43.83
C LEU A 1092 -1.87 -1.89 -45.29
N ALA A 1093 -2.82 -1.26 -46.01
CA ALA A 1093 -3.11 -1.53 -47.41
C ALA A 1093 -2.08 -0.91 -48.38
N LEU A 1094 -1.23 0.01 -47.90
CA LEU A 1094 -0.08 0.51 -48.66
C LEU A 1094 1.14 -0.38 -48.35
N PRO A 1095 1.67 -1.15 -49.32
CA PRO A 1095 2.92 -1.86 -49.13
C PRO A 1095 3.99 -0.89 -48.62
N SER A 1096 4.85 -1.34 -47.70
CA SER A 1096 5.95 -0.53 -47.14
C SER A 1096 6.80 0.19 -48.21
N ARG A 1097 6.80 -0.33 -49.44
CA ARG A 1097 7.42 0.27 -50.62
C ARG A 1097 6.73 1.52 -51.17
N GLU A 1098 5.41 1.69 -51.04
CA GLU A 1098 4.69 2.87 -51.53
C GLU A 1098 4.77 4.04 -50.54
N ALA A 1099 4.72 3.77 -49.23
CA ALA A 1099 5.06 4.77 -48.20
C ALA A 1099 6.54 5.17 -48.27
N GLN A 1100 7.45 4.22 -48.52
CA GLN A 1100 8.84 4.51 -48.84
C GLN A 1100 8.99 5.24 -50.18
N ALA A 1101 8.18 4.97 -51.20
CA ALA A 1101 8.26 5.67 -52.50
C ALA A 1101 7.82 7.14 -52.41
N ILE A 1102 6.85 7.47 -51.55
CA ILE A 1102 6.46 8.87 -51.27
C ILE A 1102 7.59 9.61 -50.53
N VAL A 1103 8.35 8.92 -49.67
CA VAL A 1103 9.53 9.47 -48.97
C VAL A 1103 10.81 9.43 -49.84
N GLN A 1104 10.90 8.55 -50.85
CA GLN A 1104 12.13 8.37 -51.65
C GLN A 1104 12.16 9.15 -52.97
N ALA A 1105 11.04 9.69 -53.45
CA ALA A 1105 11.00 10.30 -54.77
C ALA A 1105 11.73 11.66 -54.88
N SER A 1106 12.13 12.30 -53.77
CA SER A 1106 12.68 13.67 -53.80
C SER A 1106 13.42 14.13 -52.54
N VAL A 1107 14.18 13.27 -51.86
CA VAL A 1107 14.72 13.59 -50.53
C VAL A 1107 16.16 13.10 -50.36
N THR A 1108 17.03 13.90 -49.73
CA THR A 1108 18.47 13.60 -49.61
C THR A 1108 18.75 12.52 -48.55
N SER A 1109 19.94 11.91 -48.55
CA SER A 1109 20.34 10.96 -47.49
C SER A 1109 20.30 11.59 -46.08
N GLN A 1110 20.54 12.90 -46.00
CA GLN A 1110 20.50 13.66 -44.76
C GLN A 1110 19.06 13.87 -44.25
N ASP A 1111 18.10 14.02 -45.16
CA ASP A 1111 16.69 14.13 -44.82
C ASP A 1111 16.10 12.79 -44.37
N HIS A 1112 16.53 11.68 -44.97
CA HIS A 1112 16.18 10.34 -44.46
C HIS A 1112 16.65 10.15 -43.01
N ALA A 1113 17.87 10.59 -42.68
CA ALA A 1113 18.39 10.50 -41.30
C ALA A 1113 17.59 11.38 -40.33
N LEU A 1114 17.19 12.60 -40.74
CA LEU A 1114 16.31 13.46 -39.95
C LEU A 1114 14.96 12.81 -39.68
N TYR A 1115 14.32 12.30 -40.73
CA TYR A 1115 13.03 11.65 -40.61
C TYR A 1115 13.10 10.41 -39.69
N ALA A 1116 14.12 9.56 -39.87
CA ALA A 1116 14.32 8.40 -39.00
C ALA A 1116 14.52 8.80 -37.53
N ALA A 1117 15.25 9.90 -37.28
CA ALA A 1117 15.42 10.42 -35.92
C ALA A 1117 14.10 10.91 -35.31
N GLY A 1118 13.29 11.64 -36.08
CA GLY A 1118 11.95 12.04 -35.66
C GLY A 1118 11.03 10.86 -35.38
N LEU A 1119 11.04 9.85 -36.25
CA LEU A 1119 10.24 8.65 -36.09
C LEU A 1119 10.64 7.89 -34.82
N ASN A 1120 11.94 7.70 -34.58
CA ASN A 1120 12.45 7.05 -33.37
C ASN A 1120 12.01 7.81 -32.11
N LEU A 1121 12.12 9.15 -32.09
CA LEU A 1121 11.66 9.96 -30.97
C LEU A 1121 10.15 9.84 -30.73
N SER A 1122 9.33 9.82 -31.80
CA SER A 1122 7.87 9.65 -31.71
C SER A 1122 7.43 8.29 -31.18
N GLN A 1123 8.32 7.29 -31.26
CA GLN A 1123 8.11 5.95 -30.72
C GLN A 1123 8.65 5.79 -29.28
N MET A 1124 9.39 6.78 -28.76
CA MET A 1124 9.90 6.77 -27.40
C MET A 1124 8.90 7.43 -26.44
N ARG A 1125 8.67 6.80 -25.27
CA ARG A 1125 7.85 7.36 -24.17
C ARG A 1125 8.65 8.39 -23.35
N LEU A 1126 9.14 9.46 -23.99
CA LEU A 1126 10.07 10.42 -23.34
C LEU A 1126 9.36 11.34 -22.33
N VAL A 1127 8.12 11.75 -22.63
CA VAL A 1127 7.37 12.70 -21.78
C VAL A 1127 6.23 12.01 -21.02
N SER A 1128 5.69 10.91 -21.54
CA SER A 1128 4.60 10.17 -20.89
C SER A 1128 5.05 9.34 -19.68
N ARG A 1129 6.36 9.14 -19.47
CA ARG A 1129 6.91 8.45 -18.28
C ARG A 1129 6.84 9.30 -17.00
N LEU A 1130 6.43 10.56 -17.11
CA LEU A 1130 6.38 11.53 -16.01
C LEU A 1130 5.02 11.54 -15.27
N TRP A 1131 4.07 10.69 -15.66
CA TRP A 1131 2.65 10.75 -15.25
C TRP A 1131 2.01 9.38 -14.98
#